data_AF-A0A2M6P1W7-F1
#
_entry.id   AF-A0A2M6P1W7-F1
#
_cell.length_a   1.000
_cell.length_b   1.000
_cell.length_c   1.000
_cell.angle_alpha   90.00
_cell.angle_beta   90.00
_cell.angle_gamma   90.00
#
_symmetry.space_group_name_H-M   'P 1'
#
loop_
_entity.id
_entity.type
_entity.pdbx_description
1 polymer ?
#
loop_
_entity_poly.entity_id
_entity_poly.type
_entity_poly.pdbx_seq_one_letter_code
_entity_poly.pdbx_strand_id
1 'polypeptide(L)'
;QQSEHLDQLDATIHTIYQSEYTDIQHLIHKLSKTSFFQKRTQQKFLITMQKNLEKTFKHIRKNIPLAKKEREQKETTEQQHESSQEPKIETPHDMTQPPETAEAPPTETSKTLTALHTFFAENIKKKLEHIHEELQQLPNKEKYILVQKILQNVTEDFTNTLTRLKNIQDKITAKQPLLQNWRAIHDDLTISIDRFDAVTNLLNLRKDEEKNEHLISTLENTLTEAKNHLAEANRAIEISVEIPEAEQERVKELFAYKTTEIQILGPDHYIAGKYGTTTKTGKEVKKQLESSKTIALGDAHASALKILETAIIAGLVAMPEEKAKAFKQMYKQLVETTTDKTSFRQTESKIIQLIQSVRWSGKEREYVLIGDTINDRGASDKIVLALMEQIQETGGNTTTLASNHDFDIVIEYANMIDPSFNTNTIHPQQTLSRRRSYTEHRDKQPMTEQYLPYVQKQKLLHYNPDTNTLFAHALITPEDIDIIKEHIGFTQKITEQNISDFIEQTNAWYTKTVNSLMDESKTLQERIDIESIKTIRSFVWTRNKRMFSSPTGGYSSQEELPLYGIVKRFIHGHDQEQDRESPYNLIQKNEDSTATEAYKYDANPDEYRIANIDSDLRKGYSGTVELEETNLTNIYAV
;
A
#
# COMPACT_ATOMS: atom_id res chain seq x y z
N GLN A 1 34.15 25.83 -7.64
CA GLN A 1 33.52 24.99 -6.61
C GLN A 1 32.87 23.73 -7.20
N GLN A 2 31.70 23.75 -7.84
CA GLN A 2 31.08 22.49 -8.30
C GLN A 2 31.78 21.79 -9.49
N SER A 3 32.47 22.51 -10.39
CA SER A 3 33.35 21.88 -11.38
C SER A 3 34.56 21.19 -10.74
N GLU A 4 35.15 21.82 -9.71
CA GLU A 4 36.24 21.21 -8.94
C GLU A 4 35.76 19.95 -8.20
N HIS A 5 34.50 19.92 -7.73
CA HIS A 5 33.91 18.71 -7.16
C HIS A 5 33.75 17.57 -8.17
N LEU A 6 33.44 17.86 -9.45
CA LEU A 6 33.37 16.83 -10.49
C LEU A 6 34.76 16.28 -10.85
N ASP A 7 35.80 17.12 -10.84
CA ASP A 7 37.18 16.69 -11.07
C ASP A 7 37.73 15.88 -9.87
N GLN A 8 37.38 16.28 -8.64
CA GLN A 8 37.67 15.51 -7.43
C GLN A 8 36.93 14.17 -7.42
N LEU A 9 35.70 14.12 -7.92
CA LEU A 9 34.92 12.89 -8.05
C LEU A 9 35.55 11.94 -9.08
N ASP A 10 35.95 12.42 -10.25
CA ASP A 10 36.65 11.59 -11.27
C ASP A 10 37.97 11.04 -10.72
N ALA A 11 38.75 11.86 -10.01
CA ALA A 11 39.99 11.44 -9.37
C ALA A 11 39.74 10.38 -8.28
N THR A 12 38.71 10.55 -7.45
CA THR A 12 38.34 9.59 -6.40
C THR A 12 37.89 8.26 -6.98
N ILE A 13 37.04 8.31 -8.02
CA ILE A 13 36.56 7.13 -8.73
C ILE A 13 37.74 6.39 -9.38
N HIS A 14 38.69 7.11 -9.98
CA HIS A 14 39.89 6.50 -10.56
C HIS A 14 40.76 5.79 -9.51
N THR A 15 40.95 6.39 -8.35
CA THR A 15 41.69 5.78 -7.23
C THR A 15 41.01 4.49 -6.76
N ILE A 16 39.69 4.50 -6.58
CA ILE A 16 38.92 3.31 -6.18
C ILE A 16 39.08 2.20 -7.22
N TYR A 17 38.95 2.52 -8.51
CA TYR A 17 39.12 1.53 -9.57
C TYR A 17 40.51 0.90 -9.58
N GLN A 18 41.57 1.71 -9.42
CA GLN A 18 42.94 1.19 -9.38
C GLN A 18 43.17 0.27 -8.19
N SER A 19 42.62 0.59 -7.02
CA SER A 19 42.67 -0.26 -5.83
C SER A 19 41.99 -1.60 -6.07
N GLU A 20 40.71 -1.57 -6.44
CA GLU A 20 39.89 -2.78 -6.66
C GLU A 20 40.44 -3.65 -7.80
N TYR A 21 40.93 -3.04 -8.88
CA TYR A 21 41.55 -3.76 -9.98
C TYR A 21 42.84 -4.47 -9.52
N THR A 22 43.66 -3.79 -8.71
CA THR A 22 44.90 -4.37 -8.17
C THR A 22 44.61 -5.55 -7.25
N ASP A 23 43.59 -5.45 -6.40
CA ASP A 23 43.16 -6.52 -5.50
C ASP A 23 42.64 -7.74 -6.28
N ILE A 24 41.84 -7.52 -7.32
CA ILE A 24 41.37 -8.58 -8.22
C ILE A 24 42.55 -9.26 -8.94
N GLN A 25 43.53 -8.49 -9.44
CA GLN A 25 44.72 -9.07 -10.07
C GLN A 25 45.56 -9.90 -9.07
N HIS A 26 45.67 -9.43 -7.84
CA HIS A 26 46.39 -10.14 -6.79
C HIS A 26 45.68 -11.46 -6.42
N LEU A 27 44.35 -11.46 -6.34
CA LEU A 27 43.54 -12.67 -6.14
C LEU A 27 43.66 -13.66 -7.30
N ILE A 28 43.62 -13.18 -8.55
CA ILE A 28 43.83 -14.01 -9.75
C ILE A 28 45.24 -14.64 -9.71
N HIS A 29 46.26 -13.86 -9.35
CA HIS A 29 47.63 -14.36 -9.22
C HIS A 29 47.77 -15.39 -8.11
N LYS A 30 47.14 -15.18 -6.94
CA LYS A 30 47.16 -16.12 -5.82
C LYS A 30 46.48 -17.45 -6.18
N LEU A 31 45.33 -17.39 -6.86
CA LEU A 31 44.60 -18.57 -7.32
C LEU A 31 45.29 -19.31 -8.47
N SER A 32 46.17 -18.64 -9.20
CA SER A 32 47.00 -19.30 -10.22
C SER A 32 47.96 -20.34 -9.62
N LYS A 33 48.28 -20.21 -8.31
CA LYS A 33 49.23 -21.05 -7.55
C LYS A 33 48.58 -22.21 -6.78
N THR A 34 47.25 -22.35 -6.76
CA THR A 34 46.51 -23.42 -6.05
C THR A 34 46.10 -24.59 -6.96
N SER A 35 45.69 -25.73 -6.38
CA SER A 35 45.44 -27.00 -7.09
C SER A 35 44.28 -26.95 -8.13
N PHE A 36 44.30 -27.89 -9.08
CA PHE A 36 43.65 -27.79 -10.40
C PHE A 36 42.10 -27.68 -10.39
N PHE A 37 41.40 -28.26 -9.41
CA PHE A 37 39.93 -28.41 -9.47
C PHE A 37 39.15 -27.20 -8.95
N GLN A 38 39.63 -26.47 -7.93
CA GLN A 38 39.01 -25.22 -7.45
C GLN A 38 39.34 -24.01 -8.36
N LYS A 39 40.42 -24.13 -9.14
CA LYS A 39 40.99 -23.08 -10.00
C LYS A 39 40.03 -22.56 -11.07
N ARG A 40 39.26 -23.44 -11.73
CA ARG A 40 38.52 -23.06 -12.95
C ARG A 40 37.25 -22.24 -12.66
N THR A 41 36.55 -22.53 -11.57
CA THR A 41 35.31 -21.83 -11.21
C THR A 41 35.61 -20.47 -10.56
N GLN A 42 36.57 -20.43 -9.62
CA GLN A 42 36.97 -19.19 -8.95
C GLN A 42 37.66 -18.21 -9.91
N GLN A 43 38.49 -18.70 -10.84
CA GLN A 43 39.12 -17.86 -11.86
C GLN A 43 38.09 -17.29 -12.86
N LYS A 44 37.08 -18.08 -13.27
CA LYS A 44 35.99 -17.56 -14.11
C LYS A 44 35.17 -16.48 -13.41
N PHE A 45 34.90 -16.65 -12.11
CA PHE A 45 34.19 -15.67 -11.30
C PHE A 45 34.97 -14.34 -11.21
N LEU A 46 36.27 -14.38 -10.89
CA LEU A 46 37.10 -13.17 -10.80
C LEU A 46 37.28 -12.46 -12.14
N ILE A 47 37.43 -13.20 -13.24
CA ILE A 47 37.45 -12.62 -14.60
C ILE A 47 36.12 -11.92 -14.91
N THR A 48 35.00 -12.48 -14.45
CA THR A 48 33.67 -11.89 -14.64
C THR A 48 33.52 -10.60 -13.82
N MET A 49 33.97 -10.61 -12.57
CA MET A 49 34.03 -9.40 -11.73
C MET A 49 34.89 -8.30 -12.35
N GLN A 50 36.09 -8.65 -12.84
CA GLN A 50 36.98 -7.69 -13.50
C GLN A 50 36.29 -7.03 -14.70
N LYS A 51 35.63 -7.81 -15.56
CA LYS A 51 34.89 -7.30 -16.73
C LYS A 51 33.71 -6.40 -16.34
N ASN A 52 33.01 -6.73 -15.26
CA ASN A 52 31.90 -5.92 -14.76
C ASN A 52 32.42 -4.59 -14.18
N LEU A 53 33.53 -4.61 -13.43
CA LEU A 53 34.18 -3.42 -12.90
C LEU A 53 34.64 -2.49 -14.04
N GLU A 54 35.30 -3.04 -15.07
CA GLU A 54 35.68 -2.30 -16.28
C GLU A 54 34.48 -1.67 -17.00
N LYS A 55 33.36 -2.41 -17.11
CA LYS A 55 32.14 -1.92 -17.76
C LYS A 55 31.49 -0.78 -16.98
N THR A 56 31.38 -0.90 -15.67
CA THR A 56 30.85 0.14 -14.78
C THR A 56 31.72 1.40 -14.83
N PHE A 57 33.04 1.23 -14.78
CA PHE A 57 33.97 2.36 -14.85
C PHE A 57 33.89 3.09 -16.20
N LYS A 58 33.82 2.34 -17.30
CA LYS A 58 33.64 2.90 -18.64
C LYS A 58 32.31 3.65 -18.78
N HIS A 59 31.26 3.19 -18.10
CA HIS A 59 29.97 3.87 -18.08
C HIS A 59 30.05 5.21 -17.33
N ILE A 60 30.61 5.20 -16.12
CA ILE A 60 30.75 6.42 -15.30
C ILE A 60 31.61 7.48 -16.02
N ARG A 61 32.77 7.08 -16.54
CA ARG A 61 33.68 7.99 -17.25
C ARG A 61 33.07 8.58 -18.54
N LYS A 62 32.14 7.86 -19.18
CA LYS A 62 31.40 8.35 -20.34
C LYS A 62 30.38 9.45 -19.95
N ASN A 63 29.81 9.37 -18.75
CA ASN A 63 28.74 10.27 -18.32
C ASN A 63 29.24 11.56 -17.65
N ILE A 64 30.44 11.57 -17.06
CA ILE A 64 31.01 12.78 -16.45
C ILE A 64 31.12 13.96 -17.46
N PRO A 65 31.63 13.78 -18.70
CA PRO A 65 31.64 14.85 -19.70
C PRO A 65 30.24 15.32 -20.13
N LEU A 66 29.25 14.41 -20.14
CA LEU A 66 27.86 14.75 -20.47
C LEU A 66 27.24 15.64 -19.39
N ALA A 67 27.46 15.30 -18.12
CA ALA A 67 27.03 16.12 -16.98
C ALA A 67 27.68 17.51 -16.98
N LYS A 68 28.97 17.62 -17.37
CA LYS A 68 29.63 18.92 -17.55
C LYS A 68 28.96 19.74 -18.66
N LYS A 69 28.67 19.11 -19.81
CA LYS A 69 28.06 19.78 -20.97
C LYS A 69 26.61 20.24 -20.73
N GLU A 70 25.79 19.42 -20.08
CA GLU A 70 24.41 19.78 -19.71
C GLU A 70 24.38 20.99 -18.77
N ARG A 71 25.39 21.12 -17.93
CA ARG A 71 25.52 22.24 -17.01
C ARG A 71 25.98 23.51 -17.70
N GLU A 72 27.00 23.44 -18.56
CA GLU A 72 27.42 24.60 -19.38
C GLU A 72 26.23 25.16 -20.17
N GLN A 73 25.35 24.29 -20.68
CA GLN A 73 24.11 24.70 -21.34
C GLN A 73 23.12 25.39 -20.38
N LYS A 74 22.96 24.90 -19.14
CA LYS A 74 22.10 25.56 -18.14
C LYS A 74 22.64 26.92 -17.71
N GLU A 75 23.93 27.04 -17.44
CA GLU A 75 24.56 28.31 -17.03
C GLU A 75 24.48 29.36 -18.16
N THR A 76 24.61 28.94 -19.43
CA THR A 76 24.42 29.83 -20.59
C THR A 76 22.97 30.31 -20.72
N THR A 77 22.01 29.46 -20.38
CA THR A 77 20.57 29.76 -20.44
C THR A 77 20.15 30.71 -19.30
N GLU A 78 20.67 30.50 -18.09
CA GLU A 78 20.42 31.37 -16.93
C GLU A 78 21.04 32.76 -17.10
N GLN A 79 22.27 32.87 -17.64
CA GLN A 79 22.90 34.16 -17.94
C GLN A 79 22.16 34.94 -19.04
N GLN A 80 21.53 34.26 -20.01
CA GLN A 80 20.68 34.92 -21.01
C GLN A 80 19.37 35.43 -20.40
N HIS A 81 18.86 34.75 -19.37
CA HIS A 81 17.61 35.12 -18.70
C HIS A 81 17.77 36.29 -17.71
N GLU A 82 18.96 36.46 -17.11
CA GLU A 82 19.27 37.59 -16.21
C GLU A 82 19.59 38.88 -16.97
N SER A 83 20.11 38.83 -18.20
CA SER A 83 20.42 40.05 -18.97
C SER A 83 19.20 40.74 -19.62
N SER A 84 17.99 40.18 -19.46
CA SER A 84 16.75 40.69 -20.06
C SER A 84 15.76 41.29 -19.05
N GLN A 85 16.17 41.53 -17.80
CA GLN A 85 15.33 42.23 -16.81
C GLN A 85 15.75 43.71 -16.70
N GLU A 86 14.90 44.61 -17.20
CA GLU A 86 15.01 46.07 -17.02
C GLU A 86 14.86 46.48 -15.54
N PRO A 87 15.58 47.53 -15.08
CA PRO A 87 15.58 47.91 -13.68
C PRO A 87 14.29 48.66 -13.31
N LYS A 88 13.54 48.11 -12.35
CA LYS A 88 12.45 48.83 -11.67
C LYS A 88 13.02 49.76 -10.59
N ILE A 89 12.51 50.99 -10.60
CA ILE A 89 12.78 52.05 -9.63
C ILE A 89 12.15 51.67 -8.29
N GLU A 90 12.97 51.58 -7.23
CA GLU A 90 12.51 51.37 -5.84
C GLU A 90 12.49 52.70 -5.06
N THR A 91 11.37 52.93 -4.37
CA THR A 91 11.21 53.90 -3.26
C THR A 91 11.66 53.28 -1.93
N PRO A 92 12.13 54.09 -0.96
CA PRO A 92 12.83 53.59 0.21
C PRO A 92 11.84 53.12 1.30
N HIS A 93 12.05 51.90 1.80
CA HIS A 93 11.49 51.46 3.07
C HIS A 93 12.55 50.94 4.03
N ASP A 94 12.21 51.14 5.29
CA ASP A 94 13.01 51.13 6.50
C ASP A 94 13.73 49.80 6.78
N MET A 95 14.98 49.90 7.23
CA MET A 95 15.78 48.75 7.66
C MET A 95 15.64 48.53 9.17
N THR A 96 15.00 47.42 9.55
CA THR A 96 15.29 46.73 10.80
C THR A 96 15.57 45.26 10.48
N GLN A 97 16.84 44.86 10.55
CA GLN A 97 17.27 43.46 10.49
C GLN A 97 16.79 42.72 11.76
N PRO A 98 16.33 41.46 11.65
CA PRO A 98 16.24 40.59 12.81
C PRO A 98 17.63 40.03 13.17
N PRO A 99 17.89 39.69 14.44
CA PRO A 99 19.19 39.20 14.86
C PRO A 99 19.41 37.77 14.34
N GLU A 100 20.67 37.47 13.98
CA GLU A 100 21.17 36.11 13.79
C GLU A 100 20.82 35.26 15.01
N THR A 101 19.97 34.25 14.78
CA THR A 101 19.69 33.21 15.77
C THR A 101 20.95 32.40 15.97
N ALA A 102 21.57 32.55 17.15
CA ALA A 102 22.64 31.68 17.62
C ALA A 102 22.19 30.22 17.56
N GLU A 103 23.02 29.35 16.99
CA GLU A 103 22.82 27.90 17.00
C GLU A 103 22.58 27.43 18.44
N ALA A 104 21.41 26.86 18.69
CA ALA A 104 21.09 26.28 19.99
C ALA A 104 22.10 25.16 20.29
N PRO A 105 22.70 25.12 21.49
CA PRO A 105 23.65 24.07 21.84
C PRO A 105 22.97 22.70 21.73
N PRO A 106 23.70 21.66 21.28
CA PRO A 106 23.13 20.33 21.16
C PRO A 106 22.54 19.89 22.49
N THR A 107 21.28 19.47 22.46
CA THR A 107 20.55 18.97 23.62
C THR A 107 21.32 17.82 24.28
N GLU A 108 21.13 17.63 25.57
CA GLU A 108 21.78 16.56 26.34
C GLU A 108 21.52 15.17 25.73
N THR A 109 20.36 15.00 25.09
CA THR A 109 19.99 13.83 24.27
C THR A 109 20.88 13.67 23.02
N SER A 110 21.18 14.76 22.29
CA SER A 110 22.10 14.75 21.14
C SER A 110 23.52 14.37 21.57
N LYS A 111 24.02 14.95 22.67
CA LYS A 111 25.35 14.60 23.21
C LYS A 111 25.43 13.15 23.64
N THR A 112 24.36 12.62 24.24
CA THR A 112 24.28 11.21 24.66
C THR A 112 24.27 10.27 23.45
N LEU A 113 23.51 10.61 22.40
CA LEU A 113 23.47 9.86 21.15
C LEU A 113 24.81 9.87 20.41
N THR A 114 25.47 11.02 20.30
CA THR A 114 26.80 11.14 19.70
C THR A 114 27.85 10.37 20.51
N ALA A 115 27.81 10.44 21.85
CA ALA A 115 28.71 9.67 22.70
C ALA A 115 28.47 8.15 22.57
N LEU A 116 27.22 7.72 22.46
CA LEU A 116 26.87 6.32 22.18
C LEU A 116 27.38 5.87 20.81
N HIS A 117 27.21 6.71 19.78
CA HIS A 117 27.69 6.49 18.42
C HIS A 117 29.22 6.34 18.38
N THR A 118 29.97 7.30 18.93
CA THR A 118 31.44 7.23 18.99
C THR A 118 31.91 6.00 19.76
N PHE A 119 31.25 5.67 20.88
CA PHE A 119 31.58 4.49 21.66
C PHE A 119 31.32 3.19 20.89
N PHE A 120 30.21 3.06 20.17
CA PHE A 120 29.84 1.85 19.44
C PHE A 120 30.66 1.66 18.16
N ALA A 121 30.74 2.69 17.32
CA ALA A 121 31.46 2.64 16.06
C ALA A 121 32.95 2.37 16.30
N GLU A 122 33.56 3.03 17.29
CA GLU A 122 34.97 2.78 17.61
C GLU A 122 35.21 1.44 18.30
N ASN A 123 34.36 1.01 19.25
CA ASN A 123 34.60 -0.26 19.94
C ASN A 123 34.34 -1.47 19.06
N ILE A 124 33.27 -1.47 18.27
CA ILE A 124 33.00 -2.59 17.34
C ILE A 124 34.08 -2.62 16.27
N LYS A 125 34.48 -1.47 15.69
CA LYS A 125 35.55 -1.41 14.70
C LYS A 125 36.89 -1.88 15.28
N LYS A 126 37.34 -1.34 16.42
CA LYS A 126 38.60 -1.74 17.07
C LYS A 126 38.58 -3.22 17.47
N LYS A 127 37.45 -3.73 17.98
CA LYS A 127 37.31 -5.17 18.27
C LYS A 127 37.42 -5.99 16.98
N LEU A 128 36.71 -5.65 15.92
CA LEU A 128 36.75 -6.39 14.64
C LEU A 128 38.12 -6.33 13.95
N GLU A 129 38.80 -5.19 14.00
CA GLU A 129 40.18 -5.02 13.48
C GLU A 129 41.17 -5.87 14.29
N HIS A 130 41.11 -5.82 15.61
CA HIS A 130 41.93 -6.65 16.48
C HIS A 130 41.67 -8.16 16.30
N ILE A 131 40.40 -8.53 16.14
CA ILE A 131 39.94 -9.88 15.83
C ILE A 131 40.49 -10.35 14.47
N HIS A 132 40.46 -9.49 13.46
CA HIS A 132 41.01 -9.80 12.15
C HIS A 132 42.51 -10.08 12.24
N GLU A 133 43.25 -9.28 13.01
CA GLU A 133 44.67 -9.46 13.26
C GLU A 133 44.97 -10.77 14.03
N GLU A 134 44.22 -11.09 15.09
CA GLU A 134 44.37 -12.34 15.85
C GLU A 134 44.03 -13.58 14.99
N LEU A 135 42.98 -13.51 14.18
CA LEU A 135 42.59 -14.60 13.28
C LEU A 135 43.62 -14.85 12.17
N GLN A 136 44.45 -13.88 11.81
CA GLN A 136 45.55 -14.09 10.88
C GLN A 136 46.70 -14.91 11.50
N GLN A 137 46.86 -14.89 12.82
CA GLN A 137 48.00 -15.51 13.50
C GLN A 137 47.74 -16.92 14.07
N LEU A 138 46.48 -17.33 14.23
CA LEU A 138 46.14 -18.59 14.88
C LEU A 138 46.08 -19.81 13.93
N PRO A 139 46.37 -21.04 14.40
CA PRO A 139 46.05 -22.29 13.69
C PRO A 139 44.53 -22.59 13.69
N ASN A 140 44.06 -23.37 12.71
CA ASN A 140 42.62 -23.53 12.39
C ASN A 140 41.69 -23.91 13.58
N LYS A 141 42.17 -24.70 14.55
CA LYS A 141 41.36 -25.14 15.70
C LYS A 141 41.17 -24.04 16.75
N GLU A 142 42.14 -23.13 16.88
CA GLU A 142 42.09 -21.98 17.79
C GLU A 142 41.31 -20.82 17.17
N LYS A 143 41.35 -20.68 15.82
CA LYS A 143 40.44 -19.77 15.10
C LYS A 143 38.97 -20.06 15.40
N TYR A 144 38.60 -21.33 15.51
CA TYR A 144 37.21 -21.73 15.81
C TYR A 144 36.74 -21.28 17.19
N ILE A 145 37.56 -21.49 18.23
CA ILE A 145 37.25 -21.06 19.61
C ILE A 145 37.16 -19.53 19.68
N LEU A 146 38.08 -18.84 18.99
CA LEU A 146 38.06 -17.38 18.92
C LEU A 146 36.79 -16.88 18.21
N VAL A 147 36.44 -17.44 17.03
CA VAL A 147 35.21 -17.08 16.28
C VAL A 147 33.95 -17.30 17.11
N GLN A 148 33.83 -18.41 17.86
CA GLN A 148 32.68 -18.62 18.75
C GLN A 148 32.59 -17.56 19.85
N LYS A 149 33.71 -17.23 20.49
CA LYS A 149 33.75 -16.21 21.54
C LYS A 149 33.43 -14.81 21.00
N ILE A 150 33.85 -14.53 19.77
CA ILE A 150 33.53 -13.31 19.05
C ILE A 150 32.05 -13.23 18.72
N LEU A 151 31.47 -14.30 18.17
CA LEU A 151 30.04 -14.35 17.84
C LEU A 151 29.18 -14.16 19.08
N GLN A 152 29.59 -14.74 20.22
CA GLN A 152 28.92 -14.57 21.49
C GLN A 152 28.95 -13.10 21.96
N ASN A 153 30.12 -12.46 21.90
CA ASN A 153 30.28 -11.04 22.25
C ASN A 153 29.54 -10.10 21.29
N VAL A 154 29.55 -10.38 19.98
CA VAL A 154 28.81 -9.60 18.97
C VAL A 154 27.31 -9.74 19.20
N THR A 155 26.83 -10.94 19.51
CA THR A 155 25.41 -11.19 19.83
C THR A 155 24.99 -10.43 21.09
N GLU A 156 25.84 -10.40 22.12
CA GLU A 156 25.59 -9.64 23.35
C GLU A 156 25.58 -8.12 23.10
N ASP A 157 26.57 -7.59 22.38
CA ASP A 157 26.65 -6.18 22.00
C ASP A 157 25.43 -5.77 21.14
N PHE A 158 24.95 -6.67 20.28
CA PHE A 158 23.75 -6.45 19.46
C PHE A 158 22.46 -6.48 20.28
N THR A 159 22.32 -7.44 21.19
CA THR A 159 21.18 -7.54 22.13
C THR A 159 21.06 -6.27 22.99
N ASN A 160 22.21 -5.78 23.46
CA ASN A 160 22.28 -4.53 24.20
C ASN A 160 21.89 -3.32 23.34
N THR A 161 22.23 -3.34 22.04
CA THR A 161 21.84 -2.30 21.07
C THR A 161 20.33 -2.32 20.83
N LEU A 162 19.74 -3.49 20.57
CA LEU A 162 18.29 -3.66 20.43
C LEU A 162 17.55 -3.17 21.68
N THR A 163 18.05 -3.50 22.87
CA THR A 163 17.48 -3.02 24.14
C THR A 163 17.53 -1.49 24.24
N ARG A 164 18.63 -0.87 23.80
CA ARG A 164 18.77 0.59 23.79
C ARG A 164 17.90 1.25 22.72
N LEU A 165 17.76 0.65 21.54
CA LEU A 165 16.86 1.12 20.48
C LEU A 165 15.41 1.07 20.92
N LYS A 166 14.99 -0.01 21.58
CA LYS A 166 13.65 -0.12 22.19
C LYS A 166 13.41 1.00 23.20
N ASN A 167 14.37 1.25 24.09
CA ASN A 167 14.30 2.39 25.02
C ASN A 167 14.30 3.76 24.32
N ILE A 168 14.92 3.88 23.15
CA ILE A 168 14.86 5.11 22.34
C ILE A 168 13.49 5.23 21.69
N GLN A 169 12.98 4.18 21.03
CA GLN A 169 11.65 4.12 20.43
C GLN A 169 10.58 4.54 21.45
N ASP A 170 10.61 3.98 22.66
CA ASP A 170 9.71 4.34 23.76
C ASP A 170 9.80 5.84 24.12
N LYS A 171 10.97 6.47 23.96
CA LYS A 171 11.19 7.90 24.16
C LYS A 171 10.82 8.75 22.94
N ILE A 172 10.98 8.26 21.71
CA ILE A 172 10.57 8.95 20.47
C ILE A 172 9.06 9.14 20.45
N THR A 173 8.33 8.10 20.84
CA THR A 173 6.87 8.12 21.02
C THR A 173 6.43 9.21 22.01
N ALA A 174 7.34 9.76 22.82
CA ALA A 174 7.05 10.71 23.89
C ALA A 174 7.28 12.21 23.59
N LYS A 175 7.89 12.66 22.46
CA LYS A 175 7.89 14.05 21.85
C LYS A 175 9.15 14.39 20.99
N GLN A 176 8.97 15.23 19.94
CA GLN A 176 9.88 15.92 18.93
C GLN A 176 11.42 16.03 19.15
N PRO A 177 12.24 16.48 18.14
CA PRO A 177 12.35 16.11 16.72
C PRO A 177 13.73 15.43 16.47
N LEU A 178 13.72 14.18 15.97
CA LEU A 178 14.91 13.30 15.97
C LEU A 178 15.48 12.98 14.58
N LEU A 179 14.99 13.62 13.51
CA LEU A 179 15.29 13.27 12.12
C LEU A 179 16.79 13.27 11.77
N GLN A 180 17.59 14.21 12.30
CA GLN A 180 19.03 14.24 12.03
C GLN A 180 19.80 13.14 12.77
N ASN A 181 19.39 12.81 14.01
CA ASN A 181 20.02 11.75 14.78
C ASN A 181 19.62 10.35 14.28
N TRP A 182 18.41 10.21 13.73
CA TRP A 182 17.96 8.95 13.15
C TRP A 182 18.80 8.51 11.95
N ARG A 183 19.14 9.43 11.03
CA ARG A 183 19.97 9.07 9.87
C ARG A 183 21.30 8.45 10.27
N ALA A 184 21.96 8.99 11.30
CA ALA A 184 23.19 8.41 11.82
C ALA A 184 22.97 7.00 12.41
N ILE A 185 21.92 6.83 13.25
CA ILE A 185 21.56 5.51 13.82
C ILE A 185 21.24 4.50 12.71
N HIS A 186 20.51 4.93 11.69
CA HIS A 186 20.11 4.12 10.55
C HIS A 186 21.33 3.63 9.76
N ASP A 187 22.24 4.55 9.42
CA ASP A 187 23.45 4.23 8.66
C ASP A 187 24.32 3.23 9.45
N ASP A 188 24.45 3.41 10.76
CA ASP A 188 25.19 2.49 11.63
C ASP A 188 24.53 1.11 11.75
N LEU A 189 23.20 1.07 11.83
CA LEU A 189 22.49 -0.21 11.88
C LEU A 189 22.60 -0.96 10.55
N THR A 190 22.52 -0.24 9.44
CA THR A 190 22.71 -0.78 8.10
C THR A 190 24.11 -1.38 7.95
N ILE A 191 25.14 -0.66 8.39
CA ILE A 191 26.53 -1.15 8.41
C ILE A 191 26.66 -2.41 9.30
N SER A 192 25.98 -2.44 10.44
CA SER A 192 26.02 -3.58 11.36
C SER A 192 25.33 -4.81 10.77
N ILE A 193 24.20 -4.61 10.10
CA ILE A 193 23.46 -5.64 9.35
C ILE A 193 24.32 -6.20 8.21
N ASP A 194 24.96 -5.35 7.42
CA ASP A 194 25.83 -5.76 6.31
C ASP A 194 27.03 -6.59 6.79
N ARG A 195 27.64 -6.20 7.91
CA ARG A 195 28.72 -6.96 8.55
C ARG A 195 28.24 -8.32 9.03
N PHE A 196 27.01 -8.41 9.52
CA PHE A 196 26.40 -9.66 9.97
C PHE A 196 26.13 -10.60 8.78
N ASP A 197 25.55 -10.09 7.69
CA ASP A 197 25.36 -10.83 6.44
C ASP A 197 26.71 -11.37 5.94
N ALA A 198 27.79 -10.58 6.02
CA ALA A 198 29.13 -11.02 5.64
C ALA A 198 29.64 -12.17 6.54
N VAL A 199 29.43 -12.12 7.85
CA VAL A 199 29.81 -13.18 8.79
C VAL A 199 28.99 -14.46 8.55
N THR A 200 27.68 -14.34 8.36
CA THR A 200 26.79 -15.47 8.03
C THR A 200 27.22 -16.13 6.73
N ASN A 201 27.55 -15.35 5.70
CA ASN A 201 28.08 -15.86 4.43
C ASN A 201 29.42 -16.59 4.60
N LEU A 202 30.32 -16.07 5.45
CA LEU A 202 31.59 -16.74 5.78
C LEU A 202 31.40 -18.06 6.54
N LEU A 203 30.40 -18.15 7.41
CA LEU A 203 30.04 -19.39 8.11
C LEU A 203 29.38 -20.40 7.18
N ASN A 204 28.52 -19.94 6.25
CA ASN A 204 27.90 -20.76 5.22
C ASN A 204 28.92 -21.41 4.26
N LEU A 205 30.09 -20.80 4.08
CA LEU A 205 31.22 -21.39 3.34
C LEU A 205 31.93 -22.53 4.11
N ARG A 206 31.56 -22.78 5.37
CA ARG A 206 32.10 -23.85 6.24
C ARG A 206 31.01 -24.80 6.75
N LYS A 207 29.98 -25.08 5.92
CA LYS A 207 28.84 -25.96 6.24
C LYS A 207 29.19 -27.42 6.56
N ASP A 208 30.44 -27.84 6.34
CA ASP A 208 30.85 -29.24 6.50
C ASP A 208 30.90 -29.72 7.97
N GLU A 209 30.66 -28.84 8.96
CA GLU A 209 30.59 -29.21 10.37
C GLU A 209 29.16 -29.02 10.91
N GLU A 210 28.53 -30.13 11.33
CA GLU A 210 27.19 -30.22 11.94
C GLU A 210 26.97 -29.20 13.09
N LYS A 211 28.05 -28.74 13.75
CA LYS A 211 28.03 -27.71 14.79
C LYS A 211 27.75 -26.29 14.29
N ASN A 212 27.86 -26.02 12.99
CA ASN A 212 27.68 -24.68 12.42
C ASN A 212 26.22 -24.40 12.04
N GLU A 213 25.38 -25.41 11.81
CA GLU A 213 23.98 -25.20 11.39
C GLU A 213 23.15 -24.45 12.43
N HIS A 214 23.26 -24.82 13.71
CA HIS A 214 22.53 -24.13 14.78
C HIS A 214 22.98 -22.67 14.94
N LEU A 215 24.28 -22.40 14.79
CA LEU A 215 24.85 -21.06 14.90
C LEU A 215 24.42 -20.19 13.71
N ILE A 216 24.48 -20.74 12.49
CA ILE A 216 24.01 -20.07 11.27
C ILE A 216 22.52 -19.75 11.37
N SER A 217 21.68 -20.71 11.77
CA SER A 217 20.25 -20.49 11.96
C SER A 217 19.96 -19.41 13.01
N THR A 218 20.70 -19.41 14.12
CA THR A 218 20.55 -18.37 15.17
C THR A 218 20.91 -16.99 14.64
N LEU A 219 21.99 -16.88 13.84
CA LEU A 219 22.43 -15.62 13.25
C LEU A 219 21.46 -15.13 12.17
N GLU A 220 20.96 -16.03 11.32
CA GLU A 220 19.96 -15.71 10.30
C GLU A 220 18.66 -15.21 10.94
N ASN A 221 18.20 -15.84 12.02
CA ASN A 221 17.03 -15.39 12.79
C ASN A 221 17.27 -14.02 13.43
N THR A 222 18.42 -13.83 14.10
CA THR A 222 18.78 -12.56 14.75
C THR A 222 18.87 -11.42 13.73
N LEU A 223 19.46 -11.70 12.56
CA LEU A 223 19.60 -10.72 11.48
C LEU A 223 18.25 -10.37 10.85
N THR A 224 17.35 -11.34 10.73
CA THR A 224 15.98 -11.12 10.26
C THR A 224 15.22 -10.23 11.24
N GLU A 225 15.30 -10.52 12.54
CA GLU A 225 14.69 -9.71 13.60
C GLU A 225 15.25 -8.28 13.62
N ALA A 226 16.56 -8.12 13.47
CA ALA A 226 17.22 -6.82 13.34
C ALA A 226 16.73 -6.01 12.14
N LYS A 227 16.66 -6.64 10.96
CA LYS A 227 16.15 -6.01 9.73
C LYS A 227 14.70 -5.58 9.90
N ASN A 228 13.89 -6.40 10.56
CA ASN A 228 12.49 -6.08 10.86
C ASN A 228 12.38 -4.87 11.80
N HIS A 229 13.12 -4.83 12.91
CA HIS A 229 13.09 -3.69 13.82
C HIS A 229 13.61 -2.39 13.19
N LEU A 230 14.66 -2.46 12.35
CA LEU A 230 15.12 -1.29 11.61
C LEU A 230 14.06 -0.79 10.63
N ALA A 231 13.40 -1.71 9.92
CA ALA A 231 12.30 -1.37 9.03
C ALA A 231 11.12 -0.74 9.78
N GLU A 232 10.73 -1.28 10.94
CA GLU A 232 9.68 -0.73 11.81
C GLU A 232 10.03 0.69 12.30
N ALA A 233 11.28 0.90 12.71
CA ALA A 233 11.71 2.20 13.22
C ALA A 233 11.83 3.26 12.10
N ASN A 234 12.35 2.87 10.92
CA ASN A 234 12.32 3.70 9.72
C ASN A 234 10.88 4.07 9.36
N ARG A 235 9.99 3.07 9.36
CA ARG A 235 8.57 3.25 9.08
C ARG A 235 7.94 4.22 10.07
N ALA A 236 8.19 4.10 11.38
CA ALA A 236 7.69 5.03 12.38
C ALA A 236 8.15 6.48 12.14
N ILE A 237 9.38 6.66 11.67
CA ILE A 237 9.93 7.99 11.41
C ILE A 237 9.39 8.57 10.11
N GLU A 238 9.30 7.77 9.05
CA GLU A 238 8.60 8.16 7.83
C GLU A 238 7.12 8.45 8.09
N ILE A 239 6.49 7.83 9.09
CA ILE A 239 5.13 8.16 9.55
C ILE A 239 5.09 9.50 10.28
N SER A 240 6.14 9.86 11.01
CA SER A 240 6.21 11.12 11.75
C SER A 240 6.51 12.35 10.89
N VAL A 241 7.01 12.17 9.67
CA VAL A 241 7.31 13.29 8.77
C VAL A 241 6.01 13.77 8.13
N GLU A 242 5.56 14.96 8.55
CA GLU A 242 4.45 15.63 7.91
C GLU A 242 4.81 15.96 6.46
N ILE A 243 3.98 15.51 5.51
CA ILE A 243 4.19 15.80 4.10
C ILE A 243 3.59 17.18 3.83
N PRO A 244 4.36 18.14 3.28
CA PRO A 244 3.87 19.50 3.06
C PRO A 244 2.56 19.53 2.27
N GLU A 245 1.61 20.37 2.68
CA GLU A 245 0.30 20.51 2.00
C GLU A 245 0.46 20.81 0.51
N ALA A 246 1.39 21.69 0.15
CA ALA A 246 1.68 22.02 -1.24
C ALA A 246 2.20 20.81 -2.05
N GLU A 247 2.89 19.87 -1.42
CA GLU A 247 3.28 18.61 -2.04
C GLU A 247 2.08 17.68 -2.21
N GLN A 248 1.22 17.57 -1.20
CA GLN A 248 0.00 16.79 -1.29
C GLN A 248 -0.94 17.29 -2.38
N GLU A 249 -1.06 18.60 -2.59
CA GLU A 249 -1.85 19.13 -3.70
C GLU A 249 -1.32 18.69 -5.07
N ARG A 250 0.00 18.65 -5.28
CA ARG A 250 0.59 18.12 -6.52
C ARG A 250 0.34 16.62 -6.68
N VAL A 251 0.28 15.88 -5.58
CA VAL A 251 -0.08 14.46 -5.59
C VAL A 251 -1.55 14.27 -5.94
N LYS A 252 -2.47 15.08 -5.39
CA LYS A 252 -3.88 15.06 -5.79
C LYS A 252 -4.03 15.38 -7.29
N GLU A 253 -3.29 16.37 -7.81
CA GLU A 253 -3.28 16.68 -9.25
C GLU A 253 -2.73 15.54 -10.11
N LEU A 254 -1.72 14.79 -9.64
CA LEU A 254 -1.18 13.62 -10.31
C LEU A 254 -2.22 12.50 -10.46
N PHE A 255 -3.07 12.33 -9.45
CA PHE A 255 -4.12 11.32 -9.39
C PHE A 255 -5.42 11.78 -10.06
N ALA A 256 -5.73 13.07 -10.02
CA ALA A 256 -6.87 13.66 -10.71
C ALA A 256 -6.68 13.59 -12.23
N TYR A 257 -7.14 12.49 -12.83
CA TYR A 257 -7.15 12.36 -14.28
C TYR A 257 -7.95 13.51 -14.90
N LYS A 258 -7.36 14.20 -15.88
CA LYS A 258 -8.00 15.33 -16.60
C LYS A 258 -9.32 14.93 -17.29
N THR A 259 -9.58 13.64 -17.42
CA THR A 259 -10.77 13.09 -18.06
C THR A 259 -11.78 12.52 -17.07
N THR A 260 -11.39 12.17 -15.84
CA THR A 260 -12.28 11.53 -14.87
C THR A 260 -13.26 12.54 -14.29
N GLU A 261 -14.53 12.36 -14.60
CA GLU A 261 -15.61 13.03 -13.91
C GLU A 261 -15.88 12.29 -12.59
N ILE A 262 -15.85 13.04 -11.49
CA ILE A 262 -16.23 12.58 -10.17
C ILE A 262 -17.69 12.95 -9.97
N GLN A 263 -18.49 11.94 -9.68
CA GLN A 263 -19.87 12.13 -9.27
C GLN A 263 -19.91 12.08 -7.75
N ILE A 264 -20.19 13.22 -7.12
CA ILE A 264 -20.43 13.36 -5.70
C ILE A 264 -21.93 13.33 -5.45
N LEU A 265 -22.33 12.37 -4.63
CA LEU A 265 -23.68 12.26 -4.12
C LEU A 265 -23.65 12.68 -2.65
N GLY A 266 -24.17 13.88 -2.38
CA GLY A 266 -24.37 14.41 -1.04
C GLY A 266 -25.80 14.25 -0.56
N PRO A 267 -26.10 14.62 0.70
CA PRO A 267 -27.42 14.45 1.30
C PRO A 267 -28.51 15.27 0.59
N ASP A 268 -28.12 16.43 0.09
CA ASP A 268 -28.98 17.51 -0.42
C ASP A 268 -28.46 18.07 -1.75
N HIS A 269 -27.46 17.43 -2.36
CA HIS A 269 -26.97 17.81 -3.67
C HIS A 269 -26.34 16.63 -4.43
N TYR A 270 -26.27 16.80 -5.75
CA TYR A 270 -25.47 15.97 -6.66
C TYR A 270 -24.53 16.89 -7.42
N ILE A 271 -23.24 16.57 -7.45
CA ILE A 271 -22.25 17.33 -8.20
C ILE A 271 -21.45 16.35 -9.05
N ALA A 272 -21.59 16.46 -10.37
CA ALA A 272 -20.71 15.81 -11.32
C ALA A 272 -19.69 16.82 -11.82
N GLY A 273 -18.40 16.55 -11.65
CA GLY A 273 -17.36 17.44 -12.15
C GLY A 273 -15.96 16.85 -12.09
N LYS A 274 -15.04 17.50 -12.79
CA LYS A 274 -13.62 17.11 -12.80
C LYS A 274 -12.89 17.75 -11.63
N TYR A 275 -12.25 16.92 -10.80
CA TYR A 275 -11.48 17.38 -9.65
C TYR A 275 -10.41 18.41 -10.05
N GLY A 276 -10.23 19.43 -9.22
CA GLY A 276 -9.11 20.37 -9.33
C GLY A 276 -9.14 21.27 -10.57
N THR A 277 -10.18 21.21 -11.40
CA THR A 277 -10.32 22.14 -12.51
C THR A 277 -10.63 23.55 -12.00
N THR A 278 -10.19 24.59 -12.73
CA THR A 278 -10.49 25.99 -12.40
C THR A 278 -11.97 26.35 -12.54
N THR A 279 -12.77 25.42 -13.07
CA THR A 279 -14.23 25.56 -13.18
C THR A 279 -14.87 25.66 -11.80
N LYS A 280 -16.02 26.34 -11.72
CA LYS A 280 -16.80 26.43 -10.48
C LYS A 280 -17.13 25.04 -9.92
N THR A 281 -17.52 24.11 -10.79
CA THR A 281 -17.87 22.74 -10.42
C THR A 281 -16.67 21.96 -9.90
N GLY A 282 -15.49 22.08 -10.51
CA GLY A 282 -14.28 21.41 -10.03
C GLY A 282 -13.83 21.87 -8.64
N LYS A 283 -13.96 23.17 -8.35
CA LYS A 283 -13.72 23.71 -7.00
C LYS A 283 -14.73 23.18 -5.98
N GLU A 284 -16.00 23.06 -6.36
CA GLU A 284 -17.02 22.51 -5.47
C GLU A 284 -16.81 21.01 -5.21
N VAL A 285 -16.47 20.23 -6.25
CA VAL A 285 -16.09 18.80 -6.10
C VAL A 285 -14.95 18.65 -5.09
N LYS A 286 -13.87 19.43 -5.25
CA LYS A 286 -12.74 19.41 -4.31
C LYS A 286 -13.19 19.72 -2.88
N LYS A 287 -13.93 20.83 -2.71
CA LYS A 287 -14.41 21.28 -1.41
C LYS A 287 -15.27 20.20 -0.72
N GLN A 288 -16.22 19.60 -1.44
CA GLN A 288 -17.10 18.57 -0.88
C GLN A 288 -16.30 17.31 -0.50
N LEU A 289 -15.40 16.85 -1.36
CA LEU A 289 -14.54 15.71 -1.04
C LEU A 289 -13.66 15.97 0.18
N GLU A 290 -13.19 17.19 0.42
CA GLU A 290 -12.35 17.52 1.57
C GLU A 290 -13.15 17.75 2.86
N SER A 291 -14.40 18.20 2.76
CA SER A 291 -15.26 18.48 3.91
C SER A 291 -16.13 17.30 4.36
N SER A 292 -16.37 16.32 3.49
CA SER A 292 -17.26 15.18 3.78
C SER A 292 -16.69 14.30 4.88
N LYS A 293 -17.50 13.99 5.89
CA LYS A 293 -17.15 13.06 6.97
C LYS A 293 -17.05 11.62 6.49
N THR A 294 -17.86 11.20 5.53
CA THR A 294 -17.84 9.86 4.97
C THR A 294 -17.62 9.93 3.46
N ILE A 295 -16.65 9.16 2.98
CA ILE A 295 -16.38 8.96 1.57
C ILE A 295 -16.62 7.48 1.27
N ALA A 296 -17.52 7.17 0.34
CA ALA A 296 -17.71 5.81 -0.14
C ALA A 296 -17.23 5.66 -1.59
N LEU A 297 -16.40 4.66 -1.83
CA LEU A 297 -16.02 4.19 -3.15
C LEU A 297 -16.94 3.03 -3.54
N GLY A 298 -17.51 3.08 -4.75
CA GLY A 298 -18.24 1.95 -5.34
C GLY A 298 -17.35 0.75 -5.62
N ASP A 299 -17.73 -0.09 -6.60
CA ASP A 299 -16.99 -1.33 -6.89
C ASP A 299 -15.51 -1.05 -7.20
N ALA A 300 -14.62 -1.62 -6.39
CA ALA A 300 -13.19 -1.36 -6.51
C ALA A 300 -12.54 -2.17 -7.65
N HIS A 301 -13.18 -3.26 -8.08
CA HIS A 301 -12.69 -4.24 -9.06
C HIS A 301 -11.25 -4.71 -8.79
N ALA A 302 -10.92 -4.94 -7.53
CA ALA A 302 -9.58 -5.27 -7.04
C ALA A 302 -8.48 -4.28 -7.46
N SER A 303 -8.84 -3.04 -7.81
CA SER A 303 -7.91 -2.04 -8.29
C SER A 303 -7.31 -1.23 -7.14
N ALA A 304 -6.12 -1.59 -6.68
CA ALA A 304 -5.39 -0.81 -5.67
C ALA A 304 -5.15 0.63 -6.11
N LEU A 305 -4.99 0.88 -7.42
CA LEU A 305 -4.90 2.22 -7.98
C LEU A 305 -6.19 3.02 -7.75
N LYS A 306 -7.36 2.44 -8.02
CA LYS A 306 -8.66 3.11 -7.82
C LYS A 306 -8.91 3.44 -6.35
N ILE A 307 -8.59 2.49 -5.47
CA ILE A 307 -8.70 2.66 -4.01
C ILE A 307 -7.79 3.79 -3.51
N LEU A 308 -6.51 3.78 -3.91
CA LEU A 308 -5.55 4.80 -3.51
C LEU A 308 -5.86 6.18 -4.11
N GLU A 309 -6.22 6.23 -5.39
CA GLU A 309 -6.60 7.46 -6.10
C GLU A 309 -7.74 8.18 -5.38
N THR A 310 -8.81 7.46 -5.08
CA THR A 310 -9.98 8.00 -4.37
C THR A 310 -9.60 8.53 -2.99
N ALA A 311 -8.79 7.78 -2.24
CA ALA A 311 -8.34 8.19 -0.91
C ALA A 311 -7.44 9.44 -0.95
N ILE A 312 -6.54 9.55 -1.93
CA ILE A 312 -5.66 10.71 -2.12
C ILE A 312 -6.48 11.95 -2.49
N ILE A 313 -7.33 11.83 -3.52
CA ILE A 313 -8.12 12.95 -4.04
C ILE A 313 -9.09 13.47 -2.97
N ALA A 314 -9.65 12.57 -2.17
CA ALA A 314 -10.49 12.94 -1.03
C ALA A 314 -9.71 13.49 0.17
N GLY A 315 -8.38 13.48 0.15
CA GLY A 315 -7.53 13.94 1.26
C GLY A 315 -7.58 13.02 2.49
N LEU A 316 -8.00 11.76 2.32
CA LEU A 316 -8.03 10.75 3.37
C LEU A 316 -6.65 10.15 3.62
N VAL A 317 -5.81 10.10 2.60
CA VAL A 317 -4.42 9.68 2.72
C VAL A 317 -3.46 10.66 2.07
N ALA A 318 -2.23 10.65 2.56
CA ALA A 318 -1.10 11.41 2.05
C ALA A 318 0.03 10.46 1.63
N MET A 319 0.77 10.84 0.58
CA MET A 319 1.90 10.07 0.06
C MET A 319 2.96 11.02 -0.52
N PRO A 320 4.27 10.79 -0.35
CA PRO A 320 5.29 11.63 -0.97
C PRO A 320 5.19 11.61 -2.49
N GLU A 321 5.44 12.75 -3.14
CA GLU A 321 5.17 12.94 -4.58
C GLU A 321 5.98 11.98 -5.46
N GLU A 322 7.25 11.76 -5.12
CA GLU A 322 8.11 10.79 -5.80
C GLU A 322 7.51 9.38 -5.76
N LYS A 323 7.03 8.95 -4.59
CA LYS A 323 6.48 7.62 -4.35
C LYS A 323 5.14 7.44 -5.06
N ALA A 324 4.30 8.47 -5.05
CA ALA A 324 3.04 8.53 -5.80
C ALA A 324 3.25 8.35 -7.31
N LYS A 325 4.23 9.05 -7.90
CA LYS A 325 4.60 8.90 -9.32
C LYS A 325 5.07 7.48 -9.63
N ALA A 326 5.96 6.94 -8.79
CA ALA A 326 6.47 5.58 -8.94
C ALA A 326 5.34 4.54 -8.84
N PHE A 327 4.42 4.70 -7.88
CA PHE A 327 3.29 3.80 -7.68
C PHE A 327 2.42 3.74 -8.94
N LYS A 328 1.96 4.90 -9.42
CA LYS A 328 1.08 5.00 -10.60
C LYS A 328 1.74 4.38 -11.83
N GLN A 329 3.02 4.67 -12.06
CA GLN A 329 3.78 4.12 -13.19
C GLN A 329 3.93 2.60 -13.09
N MET A 330 4.37 2.08 -11.94
CA MET A 330 4.59 0.64 -11.76
C MET A 330 3.29 -0.16 -11.79
N TYR A 331 2.20 0.39 -11.23
CA TYR A 331 0.90 -0.29 -11.27
C TYR A 331 0.39 -0.42 -12.71
N LYS A 332 0.53 0.63 -13.53
CA LYS A 332 0.22 0.56 -14.97
C LYS A 332 1.07 -0.50 -15.67
N GLN A 333 2.38 -0.53 -15.43
CA GLN A 333 3.28 -1.55 -15.98
C GLN A 333 2.87 -2.96 -15.54
N LEU A 334 2.47 -3.16 -14.29
CA LEU A 334 2.06 -4.45 -13.75
C LEU A 334 0.82 -4.99 -14.45
N VAL A 335 -0.16 -4.12 -14.69
CA VAL A 335 -1.39 -4.46 -15.42
C VAL A 335 -1.10 -4.88 -16.87
N GLU A 336 -0.13 -4.23 -17.52
CA GLU A 336 0.32 -4.55 -18.88
C GLU A 336 1.17 -5.85 -18.92
N THR A 337 1.89 -6.16 -17.82
CA THR A 337 2.83 -7.27 -17.71
C THR A 337 2.13 -8.54 -17.19
N THR A 338 1.42 -9.25 -18.05
CA THR A 338 0.63 -10.43 -17.64
C THR A 338 1.33 -11.77 -17.81
N THR A 339 2.45 -11.84 -18.56
CA THR A 339 3.04 -13.13 -18.99
C THR A 339 4.32 -13.53 -18.25
N ASP A 340 5.14 -12.57 -17.78
CA ASP A 340 6.36 -12.86 -17.02
C ASP A 340 6.11 -12.82 -15.51
N LYS A 341 5.97 -14.01 -14.91
CA LYS A 341 5.76 -14.17 -13.46
C LYS A 341 6.87 -13.56 -12.60
N THR A 342 8.13 -13.57 -13.07
CA THR A 342 9.26 -13.06 -12.27
C THR A 342 9.23 -11.54 -12.23
N SER A 343 9.09 -10.90 -13.40
CA SER A 343 8.94 -9.45 -13.50
C SER A 343 7.70 -8.95 -12.76
N PHE A 344 6.58 -9.69 -12.85
CA PHE A 344 5.35 -9.39 -12.12
C PHE A 344 5.60 -9.34 -10.60
N ARG A 345 6.15 -10.40 -10.01
CA ARG A 345 6.42 -10.47 -8.56
C ARG A 345 7.41 -9.41 -8.09
N GLN A 346 8.43 -9.11 -8.88
CA GLN A 346 9.39 -8.04 -8.55
C GLN A 346 8.73 -6.67 -8.55
N THR A 347 7.84 -6.41 -9.51
CA THR A 347 7.09 -5.15 -9.61
C THR A 347 6.05 -5.04 -8.50
N GLU A 348 5.30 -6.11 -8.23
CA GLU A 348 4.38 -6.24 -7.09
C GLU A 348 5.08 -5.91 -5.76
N SER A 349 6.24 -6.53 -5.50
CA SER A 349 7.01 -6.29 -4.28
C SER A 349 7.46 -4.83 -4.14
N LYS A 350 7.88 -4.19 -5.25
CA LYS A 350 8.24 -2.76 -5.25
C LYS A 350 7.03 -1.88 -4.97
N ILE A 351 5.87 -2.19 -5.53
CA ILE A 351 4.64 -1.43 -5.26
C ILE A 351 4.26 -1.54 -3.78
N ILE A 352 4.33 -2.74 -3.19
CA ILE A 352 4.09 -2.95 -1.76
C ILE A 352 5.06 -2.11 -0.90
N GLN A 353 6.33 -2.00 -1.30
CA GLN A 353 7.28 -1.10 -0.62
C GLN A 353 6.88 0.38 -0.74
N LEU A 354 6.34 0.82 -1.89
CA LEU A 354 5.85 2.19 -2.05
C LEU A 354 4.64 2.45 -1.16
N ILE A 355 3.73 1.48 -1.01
CA ILE A 355 2.55 1.57 -0.14
C ILE A 355 2.96 1.90 1.30
N GLN A 356 4.11 1.41 1.78
CA GLN A 356 4.61 1.72 3.13
C GLN A 356 4.82 3.21 3.42
N SER A 357 4.77 4.09 2.40
CA SER A 357 4.80 5.55 2.54
C SER A 357 3.43 6.23 2.64
N VAL A 358 2.32 5.49 2.47
CA VAL A 358 0.95 6.01 2.58
C VAL A 358 0.63 6.28 4.05
N ARG A 359 0.06 7.46 4.33
CA ARG A 359 -0.31 7.90 5.67
C ARG A 359 -1.77 8.28 5.70
N TRP A 360 -2.51 7.88 6.72
CA TRP A 360 -3.82 8.44 6.97
C TRP A 360 -3.74 9.93 7.32
N SER A 361 -4.46 10.76 6.58
CA SER A 361 -4.64 12.20 6.82
C SER A 361 -6.10 12.58 7.04
N GLY A 362 -7.03 11.62 6.92
CA GLY A 362 -8.47 11.82 7.02
C GLY A 362 -9.00 12.13 8.41
N LYS A 363 -8.18 12.14 9.47
CA LYS A 363 -8.62 12.36 10.86
C LYS A 363 -9.77 11.39 11.22
N GLU A 364 -10.89 11.89 11.72
CA GLU A 364 -12.09 11.13 12.11
C GLU A 364 -12.98 10.71 10.92
N ARG A 365 -12.62 11.08 9.69
CA ARG A 365 -13.43 10.79 8.51
C ARG A 365 -13.45 9.29 8.23
N GLU A 366 -14.50 8.78 7.61
CA GLU A 366 -14.64 7.37 7.26
C GLU A 366 -14.42 7.15 5.77
N TYR A 367 -13.68 6.08 5.44
CA TYR A 367 -13.57 5.57 4.07
C TYR A 367 -14.31 4.23 3.93
N VAL A 368 -15.43 4.24 3.21
CA VAL A 368 -16.26 3.05 2.96
C VAL A 368 -15.93 2.48 1.58
N LEU A 369 -15.60 1.19 1.52
CA LEU A 369 -15.43 0.43 0.27
C LEU A 369 -16.64 -0.46 0.09
N ILE A 370 -17.45 -0.20 -0.94
CA ILE A 370 -18.72 -0.92 -1.16
C ILE A 370 -18.52 -2.40 -1.54
N GLY A 371 -17.34 -2.78 -2.02
CA GLY A 371 -17.00 -4.18 -2.28
C GLY A 371 -16.13 -4.35 -3.51
N ASP A 372 -16.00 -5.60 -3.95
CA ASP A 372 -15.17 -6.03 -5.07
C ASP A 372 -13.74 -5.54 -4.90
N THR A 373 -13.25 -5.68 -3.67
CA THR A 373 -11.94 -5.19 -3.25
C THR A 373 -10.84 -6.18 -3.58
N ILE A 374 -11.15 -7.46 -3.67
CA ILE A 374 -10.23 -8.53 -4.06
C ILE A 374 -10.93 -9.49 -5.04
N ASN A 375 -10.19 -10.40 -5.65
CA ASN A 375 -10.70 -11.47 -6.52
C ASN A 375 -11.49 -11.01 -7.74
N ASP A 376 -11.13 -9.85 -8.31
CA ASP A 376 -11.75 -9.28 -9.51
C ASP A 376 -10.67 -8.92 -10.56
N ARG A 377 -10.92 -7.91 -11.39
CA ARG A 377 -10.14 -7.53 -12.58
C ARG A 377 -8.85 -6.77 -12.28
N GLY A 378 -8.59 -6.48 -11.00
CA GLY A 378 -7.41 -5.79 -10.49
C GLY A 378 -6.08 -6.50 -10.76
N ALA A 379 -4.99 -5.76 -10.65
CA ALA A 379 -3.66 -6.26 -11.01
C ALA A 379 -3.18 -7.35 -10.04
N SER A 380 -3.32 -7.11 -8.74
CA SER A 380 -2.92 -8.01 -7.67
C SER A 380 -3.70 -7.73 -6.38
N ASP A 381 -4.29 -8.78 -5.81
CA ASP A 381 -4.97 -8.72 -4.52
C ASP A 381 -3.97 -8.44 -3.39
N LYS A 382 -2.71 -8.92 -3.49
CA LYS A 382 -1.67 -8.65 -2.49
C LYS A 382 -1.39 -7.16 -2.34
N ILE A 383 -1.46 -6.41 -3.45
CA ILE A 383 -1.29 -4.97 -3.43
C ILE A 383 -2.48 -4.29 -2.74
N VAL A 384 -3.70 -4.77 -2.99
CA VAL A 384 -4.89 -4.24 -2.31
C VAL A 384 -4.83 -4.52 -0.81
N LEU A 385 -4.52 -5.76 -0.41
CA LEU A 385 -4.42 -6.16 0.99
C LEU A 385 -3.35 -5.33 1.73
N ALA A 386 -2.16 -5.16 1.13
CA ALA A 386 -1.10 -4.33 1.70
C ALA A 386 -1.51 -2.85 1.83
N LEU A 387 -2.25 -2.32 0.85
CA LEU A 387 -2.76 -0.95 0.90
C LEU A 387 -3.78 -0.78 2.03
N MET A 388 -4.72 -1.71 2.17
CA MET A 388 -5.74 -1.66 3.22
C MET A 388 -5.14 -1.80 4.61
N GLU A 389 -4.20 -2.72 4.78
CA GLU A 389 -3.45 -2.90 6.02
C GLU A 389 -2.70 -1.61 6.40
N GLN A 390 -1.97 -1.02 5.45
CA GLN A 390 -1.24 0.23 5.66
C GLN A 390 -2.16 1.40 6.06
N ILE A 391 -3.32 1.54 5.41
CA ILE A 391 -4.29 2.58 5.77
C ILE A 391 -4.76 2.38 7.21
N GLN A 392 -5.09 1.15 7.62
CA GLN A 392 -5.51 0.83 8.98
C GLN A 392 -4.39 1.06 10.01
N GLU A 393 -3.17 0.59 9.74
CA GLU A 393 -2.02 0.74 10.63
C GLU A 393 -1.62 2.20 10.85
N THR A 394 -1.93 3.08 9.89
CA THR A 394 -1.72 4.53 10.04
C THR A 394 -2.90 5.26 10.68
N GLY A 395 -3.88 4.52 11.20
CA GLY A 395 -5.03 5.07 11.94
C GLY A 395 -6.27 5.33 11.08
N GLY A 396 -6.33 4.77 9.87
CA GLY A 396 -7.45 4.98 8.96
C GLY A 396 -8.72 4.29 9.42
N ASN A 397 -9.80 5.08 9.52
CA ASN A 397 -11.15 4.57 9.74
C ASN A 397 -11.73 4.07 8.41
N THR A 398 -11.55 2.77 8.16
CA THR A 398 -11.98 2.10 6.92
C THR A 398 -13.05 1.07 7.22
N THR A 399 -14.11 1.05 6.40
CA THR A 399 -15.13 0.00 6.41
C THR A 399 -15.16 -0.65 5.03
N THR A 400 -14.93 -1.95 4.94
CA THR A 400 -15.14 -2.72 3.70
C THR A 400 -16.41 -3.56 3.81
N LEU A 401 -17.27 -3.46 2.80
CA LEU A 401 -18.44 -4.31 2.68
C LEU A 401 -18.11 -5.61 1.95
N ALA A 402 -18.70 -6.70 2.39
CA ALA A 402 -18.58 -8.01 1.77
C ALA A 402 -19.26 -8.00 0.40
N SER A 403 -18.54 -8.45 -0.63
CA SER A 403 -19.03 -8.54 -1.99
C SER A 403 -19.11 -9.97 -2.50
N ASN A 404 -19.67 -10.15 -3.70
CA ASN A 404 -19.66 -11.46 -4.34
C ASN A 404 -18.22 -11.93 -4.64
N HIS A 405 -17.36 -11.05 -5.13
CA HIS A 405 -15.96 -11.38 -5.44
C HIS A 405 -15.16 -11.70 -4.17
N ASP A 406 -15.33 -10.88 -3.14
CA ASP A 406 -14.63 -11.05 -1.86
C ASP A 406 -15.09 -12.35 -1.15
N PHE A 407 -16.39 -12.64 -1.19
CA PHE A 407 -16.94 -13.86 -0.57
C PHE A 407 -16.56 -15.13 -1.34
N ASP A 408 -16.35 -15.07 -2.66
CA ASP A 408 -15.89 -16.23 -3.44
C ASP A 408 -14.50 -16.73 -2.98
N ILE A 409 -13.67 -15.89 -2.36
CA ILE A 409 -12.40 -16.31 -1.71
C ILE A 409 -12.66 -17.25 -0.53
N VAL A 410 -13.70 -16.95 0.27
CA VAL A 410 -14.12 -17.81 1.39
C VAL A 410 -14.57 -19.17 0.88
N ILE A 411 -15.34 -19.17 -0.21
CA ILE A 411 -15.82 -20.38 -0.88
C ILE A 411 -14.66 -21.18 -1.49
N GLU A 412 -13.70 -20.52 -2.12
CA GLU A 412 -12.48 -21.14 -2.66
C GLU A 412 -11.66 -21.80 -1.55
N TYR A 413 -11.46 -21.13 -0.41
CA TYR A 413 -10.76 -21.70 0.73
C TYR A 413 -11.49 -22.91 1.33
N ALA A 414 -12.81 -22.83 1.48
CA ALA A 414 -13.62 -23.96 1.95
C ALA A 414 -13.46 -25.19 1.04
N ASN A 415 -13.47 -25.00 -0.28
CA ASN A 415 -13.19 -26.06 -1.27
C ASN A 415 -11.78 -26.64 -1.15
N MET A 416 -10.78 -25.82 -0.82
CA MET A 416 -9.39 -26.28 -0.64
C MET A 416 -9.25 -27.17 0.59
N ILE A 417 -9.95 -26.86 1.68
CA ILE A 417 -9.92 -27.67 2.89
C ILE A 417 -10.74 -28.95 2.70
N ASP A 418 -11.90 -28.86 2.07
CA ASP A 418 -12.76 -30.01 1.79
C ASP A 418 -13.26 -30.01 0.33
N PRO A 419 -12.62 -30.81 -0.55
CA PRO A 419 -13.04 -30.94 -1.94
C PRO A 419 -14.46 -31.51 -2.14
N SER A 420 -15.06 -32.12 -1.11
CA SER A 420 -16.45 -32.60 -1.17
C SER A 420 -17.48 -31.46 -1.05
N PHE A 421 -17.04 -30.28 -0.63
CA PHE A 421 -17.79 -29.03 -0.78
C PHE A 421 -17.91 -28.73 -2.28
N ASN A 422 -18.84 -29.40 -2.97
CA ASN A 422 -18.95 -29.30 -4.43
C ASN A 422 -19.72 -28.04 -4.82
N THR A 423 -18.99 -26.94 -4.95
CA THR A 423 -19.55 -25.65 -5.38
C THR A 423 -19.91 -25.60 -6.86
N ASN A 424 -19.74 -26.68 -7.64
CA ASN A 424 -20.24 -26.71 -9.02
C ASN A 424 -21.78 -26.64 -9.09
N THR A 425 -22.47 -26.96 -7.98
CA THR A 425 -23.91 -26.68 -7.83
C THR A 425 -24.21 -25.20 -7.58
N ILE A 426 -23.19 -24.42 -7.24
CA ILE A 426 -23.27 -23.04 -6.77
C ILE A 426 -22.67 -22.05 -7.81
N HIS A 427 -21.82 -22.48 -8.75
CA HIS A 427 -21.20 -21.56 -9.74
C HIS A 427 -20.73 -22.16 -11.09
N PRO A 428 -21.03 -21.51 -12.23
CA PRO A 428 -20.14 -21.47 -13.40
C PRO A 428 -19.05 -20.41 -13.20
N GLN A 429 -17.79 -20.82 -13.10
CA GLN A 429 -16.64 -19.98 -12.77
C GLN A 429 -16.48 -18.78 -13.71
N GLN A 430 -16.25 -17.58 -13.16
CA GLN A 430 -15.71 -16.46 -13.94
C GLN A 430 -14.26 -16.78 -14.33
N THR A 431 -14.00 -16.80 -15.64
CA THR A 431 -12.74 -17.33 -16.22
C THR A 431 -11.56 -16.36 -16.12
N LEU A 432 -11.80 -15.07 -15.87
CA LEU A 432 -10.77 -14.03 -15.88
C LEU A 432 -10.03 -13.90 -14.53
N SER A 433 -10.74 -13.91 -13.40
CA SER A 433 -10.14 -13.90 -12.05
C SER A 433 -9.26 -15.14 -11.83
N ARG A 434 -9.70 -16.32 -12.29
CA ARG A 434 -8.91 -17.57 -12.26
C ARG A 434 -7.61 -17.53 -13.04
N ARG A 435 -7.49 -16.72 -14.10
CA ARG A 435 -6.23 -16.63 -14.86
C ARG A 435 -5.14 -15.88 -14.09
N ARG A 436 -5.53 -14.97 -13.18
CA ARG A 436 -4.59 -14.20 -12.34
C ARG A 436 -4.35 -14.83 -10.96
N SER A 437 -5.27 -15.61 -10.43
CA SER A 437 -4.98 -16.42 -9.23
C SER A 437 -3.79 -17.38 -9.46
N TYR A 438 -3.57 -17.82 -10.72
CA TYR A 438 -2.40 -18.60 -11.12
C TYR A 438 -1.06 -17.84 -11.09
N THR A 439 -1.08 -16.51 -11.24
CA THR A 439 0.12 -15.66 -11.09
C THR A 439 0.41 -15.34 -9.63
N GLU A 440 -0.62 -15.25 -8.79
CA GLU A 440 -0.49 -14.93 -7.36
C GLU A 440 -0.13 -16.12 -6.47
N HIS A 441 -0.33 -17.35 -6.98
CA HIS A 441 -0.16 -18.61 -6.24
C HIS A 441 -1.02 -18.63 -4.97
N ARG A 442 -2.33 -18.66 -5.15
CA ARG A 442 -3.28 -18.90 -4.06
C ARG A 442 -3.26 -20.37 -3.65
N ASP A 443 -2.17 -20.81 -3.06
CA ASP A 443 -2.17 -22.02 -2.25
C ASP A 443 -2.73 -21.74 -0.85
N LYS A 444 -2.90 -22.80 -0.06
CA LYS A 444 -3.60 -22.73 1.22
C LYS A 444 -2.96 -21.71 2.18
N GLN A 445 -1.63 -21.65 2.23
CA GLN A 445 -0.91 -20.83 3.20
C GLN A 445 -1.14 -19.31 3.01
N PRO A 446 -0.88 -18.69 1.83
CA PRO A 446 -1.22 -17.29 1.58
C PRO A 446 -2.69 -16.97 1.78
N MET A 447 -3.60 -17.89 1.42
CA MET A 447 -5.03 -17.72 1.71
C MET A 447 -5.26 -17.53 3.21
N THR A 448 -4.76 -18.47 4.03
CA THR A 448 -4.86 -18.43 5.49
C THR A 448 -4.21 -17.20 6.11
N GLU A 449 -3.02 -16.83 5.65
CA GLU A 449 -2.22 -15.76 6.27
C GLU A 449 -2.65 -14.35 5.86
N GLN A 450 -3.14 -14.15 4.63
CA GLN A 450 -3.38 -12.81 4.08
C GLN A 450 -4.86 -12.53 3.82
N TYR A 451 -5.57 -13.47 3.20
CA TYR A 451 -6.93 -13.25 2.74
C TYR A 451 -7.95 -13.43 3.85
N LEU A 452 -7.82 -14.49 4.67
CA LEU A 452 -8.79 -14.77 5.72
C LEU A 452 -8.92 -13.64 6.75
N PRO A 453 -7.82 -13.09 7.30
CA PRO A 453 -7.93 -11.99 8.26
C PRO A 453 -8.61 -10.76 7.67
N TYR A 454 -8.51 -10.56 6.35
CA TYR A 454 -9.18 -9.47 5.64
C TYR A 454 -10.69 -9.69 5.52
N VAL A 455 -11.12 -10.81 4.94
CA VAL A 455 -12.56 -11.10 4.74
C VAL A 455 -13.31 -11.24 6.06
N GLN A 456 -12.66 -11.68 7.14
CA GLN A 456 -13.25 -11.76 8.48
C GLN A 456 -13.60 -10.39 9.07
N LYS A 457 -12.91 -9.33 8.64
CA LYS A 457 -13.15 -7.94 9.08
C LYS A 457 -14.19 -7.21 8.22
N GLN A 458 -14.64 -7.82 7.11
CA GLN A 458 -15.67 -7.22 6.27
C GLN A 458 -17.03 -7.18 6.99
N LYS A 459 -17.88 -6.25 6.57
CA LYS A 459 -19.26 -6.13 7.05
C LYS A 459 -20.22 -6.52 5.93
N LEU A 460 -21.31 -7.18 6.25
CA LEU A 460 -22.38 -7.42 5.28
C LEU A 460 -23.19 -6.14 5.01
N LEU A 461 -23.39 -5.34 6.07
CA LEU A 461 -24.09 -4.07 6.04
C LEU A 461 -23.33 -3.02 6.85
N HIS A 462 -23.36 -1.76 6.43
CA HIS A 462 -22.86 -0.63 7.22
C HIS A 462 -23.92 0.45 7.35
N TYR A 463 -24.11 0.97 8.56
CA TYR A 463 -25.08 2.02 8.82
C TYR A 463 -24.38 3.21 9.47
N ASN A 464 -24.50 4.38 8.84
CA ASN A 464 -24.02 5.63 9.39
C ASN A 464 -25.19 6.38 10.06
N PRO A 465 -25.20 6.50 11.41
CA PRO A 465 -26.28 7.16 12.14
C PRO A 465 -26.28 8.68 11.97
N ASP A 466 -25.12 9.33 11.75
CA ASP A 466 -25.03 10.78 11.55
C ASP A 466 -25.78 11.22 10.30
N THR A 467 -25.78 10.37 9.27
CA THR A 467 -26.35 10.66 7.95
C THR A 467 -27.62 9.86 7.65
N ASN A 468 -28.04 9.02 8.60
CA ASN A 468 -29.09 8.00 8.45
C ASN A 468 -28.99 7.27 7.09
N THR A 469 -27.80 6.73 6.81
CA THR A 469 -27.46 6.09 5.53
C THR A 469 -27.06 4.64 5.73
N LEU A 470 -27.72 3.74 5.00
CA LEU A 470 -27.36 2.34 4.91
C LEU A 470 -26.52 2.09 3.67
N PHE A 471 -25.46 1.31 3.82
CA PHE A 471 -24.59 0.87 2.75
C PHE A 471 -24.61 -0.67 2.67
N ALA A 472 -24.72 -1.18 1.44
CA ALA A 472 -24.58 -2.60 1.11
C ALA A 472 -23.76 -2.74 -0.17
N HIS A 473 -23.14 -3.89 -0.41
CA HIS A 473 -22.48 -4.13 -1.70
C HIS A 473 -23.48 -4.17 -2.86
N ALA A 474 -24.47 -5.04 -2.74
CA ALA A 474 -25.50 -5.27 -3.74
C ALA A 474 -26.84 -4.62 -3.32
N LEU A 475 -27.78 -4.59 -4.27
CA LEU A 475 -29.15 -4.18 -4.01
C LEU A 475 -29.81 -5.14 -3.00
N ILE A 476 -30.60 -4.63 -2.06
CA ILE A 476 -31.26 -5.47 -1.04
C ILE A 476 -32.76 -5.24 -1.03
N THR A 477 -33.53 -6.29 -0.83
CA THR A 477 -35.01 -6.23 -0.80
C THR A 477 -35.54 -6.39 0.64
N PRO A 478 -36.78 -5.98 0.94
CA PRO A 478 -37.44 -6.29 2.20
C PRO A 478 -37.46 -7.79 2.50
N GLU A 479 -37.60 -8.64 1.48
CA GLU A 479 -37.52 -10.09 1.62
C GLU A 479 -36.13 -10.54 2.09
N ASP A 480 -35.05 -9.95 1.56
CA ASP A 480 -33.69 -10.21 2.03
C ASP A 480 -33.51 -9.82 3.51
N ILE A 481 -34.08 -8.68 3.92
CA ILE A 481 -34.06 -8.24 5.32
C ILE A 481 -34.80 -9.23 6.24
N ASP A 482 -35.95 -9.75 5.82
CA ASP A 482 -36.69 -10.72 6.62
C ASP A 482 -35.97 -12.07 6.73
N ILE A 483 -35.31 -12.53 5.64
CA ILE A 483 -34.45 -13.72 5.68
C ILE A 483 -33.29 -13.50 6.66
N ILE A 484 -32.62 -12.34 6.61
CA ILE A 484 -31.54 -12.02 7.56
C ILE A 484 -32.07 -12.04 9.00
N LYS A 485 -33.20 -11.39 9.27
CA LYS A 485 -33.83 -11.38 10.61
C LYS A 485 -34.09 -12.79 11.14
N GLU A 486 -34.56 -13.69 10.29
CA GLU A 486 -34.75 -15.10 10.66
C GLU A 486 -33.43 -15.75 11.07
N HIS A 487 -32.37 -15.61 10.27
CA HIS A 487 -31.05 -16.19 10.57
C HIS A 487 -30.43 -15.66 11.86
N ILE A 488 -30.61 -14.38 12.17
CA ILE A 488 -30.05 -13.77 13.38
C ILE A 488 -31.01 -13.83 14.59
N GLY A 489 -32.25 -14.31 14.40
CA GLY A 489 -33.27 -14.34 15.45
C GLY A 489 -33.83 -12.96 15.84
N PHE A 490 -33.77 -11.97 14.96
CA PHE A 490 -34.24 -10.61 15.21
C PHE A 490 -35.76 -10.51 15.02
N THR A 491 -36.49 -10.79 16.10
CA THR A 491 -37.97 -10.90 16.09
C THR A 491 -38.71 -9.56 16.18
N GLN A 492 -38.04 -8.52 16.64
CA GLN A 492 -38.61 -7.17 16.77
C GLN A 492 -38.70 -6.46 15.41
N LYS A 493 -39.67 -5.55 15.27
CA LYS A 493 -39.74 -4.66 14.09
C LYS A 493 -38.52 -3.74 14.08
N ILE A 494 -37.88 -3.59 12.92
CA ILE A 494 -36.78 -2.63 12.75
C ILE A 494 -37.37 -1.21 12.76
N THR A 495 -36.71 -0.32 13.50
CA THR A 495 -37.07 1.08 13.77
C THR A 495 -35.78 1.90 13.78
N GLU A 496 -35.88 3.23 13.75
CA GLU A 496 -34.71 4.11 13.85
C GLU A 496 -33.90 3.87 15.14
N GLN A 497 -34.57 3.47 16.22
CA GLN A 497 -33.93 3.27 17.53
C GLN A 497 -33.17 1.94 17.65
N ASN A 498 -33.52 0.92 16.85
CA ASN A 498 -32.91 -0.42 16.94
C ASN A 498 -32.24 -0.89 15.64
N ILE A 499 -32.17 -0.05 14.60
CA ILE A 499 -31.47 -0.39 13.36
C ILE A 499 -29.98 -0.69 13.61
N SER A 500 -29.30 0.07 14.47
CA SER A 500 -27.89 -0.19 14.79
C SER A 500 -27.68 -1.58 15.39
N ASP A 501 -28.59 -2.03 16.27
CA ASP A 501 -28.57 -3.38 16.87
C ASP A 501 -28.82 -4.47 15.81
N PHE A 502 -29.78 -4.24 14.91
CA PHE A 502 -30.00 -5.13 13.75
C PHE A 502 -28.73 -5.29 12.91
N ILE A 503 -28.07 -4.18 12.54
CA ILE A 503 -26.87 -4.18 11.70
C ILE A 503 -25.68 -4.84 12.42
N GLU A 504 -25.50 -4.60 13.72
CA GLU A 504 -24.47 -5.25 14.53
C GLU A 504 -24.68 -6.77 14.56
N GLN A 505 -25.91 -7.24 14.81
CA GLN A 505 -26.23 -8.66 14.82
C GLN A 505 -26.08 -9.31 13.43
N THR A 506 -26.46 -8.60 12.35
CA THR A 506 -26.22 -9.06 10.97
C THR A 506 -24.73 -9.26 10.70
N ASN A 507 -23.90 -8.28 11.07
CA ASN A 507 -22.45 -8.38 10.87
C ASN A 507 -21.81 -9.45 11.76
N ALA A 508 -22.26 -9.61 12.99
CA ALA A 508 -21.82 -10.69 13.87
C ALA A 508 -22.15 -12.08 13.30
N TRP A 509 -23.34 -12.24 12.70
CA TRP A 509 -23.72 -13.47 12.01
C TRP A 509 -22.87 -13.73 10.77
N TYR A 510 -22.59 -12.70 9.96
CA TYR A 510 -21.67 -12.81 8.82
C TYR A 510 -20.28 -13.27 9.28
N THR A 511 -19.65 -12.56 10.23
CA THR A 511 -18.32 -12.91 10.75
C THR A 511 -18.30 -14.32 11.34
N LYS A 512 -19.35 -14.72 12.09
CA LYS A 512 -19.47 -16.08 12.62
C LYS A 512 -19.53 -17.13 11.52
N THR A 513 -20.29 -16.88 10.46
CA THR A 513 -20.43 -17.81 9.32
C THR A 513 -19.10 -17.97 8.58
N VAL A 514 -18.44 -16.85 8.30
CA VAL A 514 -17.11 -16.79 7.68
C VAL A 514 -16.08 -17.53 8.53
N ASN A 515 -16.03 -17.28 9.83
CA ASN A 515 -15.12 -17.98 10.75
C ASN A 515 -15.40 -19.48 10.84
N SER A 516 -16.69 -19.88 10.85
CA SER A 516 -17.09 -21.28 10.91
C SER A 516 -16.63 -22.06 9.68
N LEU A 517 -16.71 -21.44 8.48
CA LEU A 517 -16.21 -22.04 7.24
C LEU A 517 -14.70 -22.28 7.27
N MET A 518 -13.97 -21.38 7.93
CA MET A 518 -12.51 -21.41 8.01
C MET A 518 -11.95 -22.27 9.14
N ASP A 519 -12.79 -22.74 10.04
CA ASP A 519 -12.38 -23.48 11.23
C ASP A 519 -11.94 -24.90 10.87
N GLU A 520 -10.64 -25.08 10.64
CA GLU A 520 -10.04 -26.36 10.26
C GLU A 520 -10.21 -27.49 11.30
N SER A 521 -10.61 -27.17 12.52
CA SER A 521 -10.79 -28.17 13.59
C SER A 521 -12.11 -28.95 13.51
N LYS A 522 -13.10 -28.45 12.76
CA LYS A 522 -14.44 -29.04 12.64
C LYS A 522 -14.58 -29.94 11.41
N THR A 523 -15.56 -30.82 11.34
CA THR A 523 -15.94 -31.50 10.08
C THR A 523 -16.75 -30.56 9.18
N LEU A 524 -16.88 -30.86 7.89
CA LEU A 524 -17.68 -30.04 6.97
C LEU A 524 -19.12 -29.85 7.46
N GLN A 525 -19.77 -30.93 7.89
CA GLN A 525 -21.12 -30.88 8.46
C GLN A 525 -21.21 -29.97 9.69
N GLU A 526 -20.15 -29.86 10.49
CA GLU A 526 -20.10 -28.99 11.67
C GLU A 526 -19.71 -27.54 11.34
N ARG A 527 -18.96 -27.32 10.25
CA ARG A 527 -18.56 -25.99 9.78
C ARG A 527 -19.67 -25.26 9.05
N ILE A 528 -20.48 -26.02 8.31
CA ILE A 528 -21.28 -25.49 7.22
C ILE A 528 -22.75 -25.41 7.61
N ASP A 529 -23.17 -24.22 8.01
CA ASP A 529 -24.55 -23.80 7.81
C ASP A 529 -24.74 -23.45 6.33
N ILE A 530 -25.07 -24.47 5.52
CA ILE A 530 -25.22 -24.34 4.06
C ILE A 530 -26.23 -23.22 3.74
N GLU A 531 -27.27 -23.10 4.56
CA GLU A 531 -28.32 -22.12 4.32
C GLU A 531 -27.81 -20.71 4.58
N SER A 532 -27.08 -20.47 5.67
CA SER A 532 -26.42 -19.18 5.89
C SER A 532 -25.48 -18.78 4.74
N ILE A 533 -24.73 -19.73 4.17
CA ILE A 533 -23.85 -19.46 3.02
C ILE A 533 -24.64 -19.08 1.79
N LYS A 534 -25.71 -19.82 1.49
CA LYS A 534 -26.58 -19.50 0.35
C LYS A 534 -27.25 -18.15 0.54
N THR A 535 -27.65 -17.81 1.76
CA THR A 535 -28.24 -16.52 2.10
C THR A 535 -27.25 -15.38 1.89
N ILE A 536 -26.06 -15.44 2.51
CA ILE A 536 -25.01 -14.42 2.32
C ILE A 536 -24.67 -14.29 0.85
N ARG A 537 -24.49 -15.42 0.15
CA ARG A 537 -24.20 -15.43 -1.28
C ARG A 537 -25.33 -14.78 -2.07
N SER A 538 -26.59 -15.17 -1.83
CA SER A 538 -27.73 -14.57 -2.53
C SER A 538 -27.71 -13.07 -2.33
N PHE A 539 -27.49 -12.60 -1.09
CA PHE A 539 -27.44 -11.21 -0.71
C PHE A 539 -26.36 -10.42 -1.46
N VAL A 540 -25.10 -10.88 -1.44
CA VAL A 540 -24.00 -10.18 -2.15
C VAL A 540 -24.08 -10.33 -3.67
N TRP A 541 -24.88 -11.27 -4.18
CA TRP A 541 -25.17 -11.43 -5.61
C TRP A 541 -26.52 -10.82 -6.02
N THR A 542 -27.30 -10.24 -5.09
CA THR A 542 -28.65 -9.79 -5.41
C THR A 542 -28.55 -8.74 -6.51
N ARG A 543 -29.16 -9.10 -7.62
CA ARG A 543 -29.54 -8.19 -8.71
C ARG A 543 -31.04 -8.22 -8.74
N ASN A 544 -31.70 -7.17 -9.20
CA ASN A 544 -33.15 -7.15 -9.21
C ASN A 544 -33.70 -8.30 -10.10
N LYS A 545 -34.06 -9.45 -9.51
CA LYS A 545 -34.50 -10.66 -10.23
C LYS A 545 -35.89 -10.47 -10.86
N ARG A 546 -36.70 -9.52 -10.38
CA ARG A 546 -38.01 -9.16 -10.96
C ARG A 546 -37.90 -8.48 -12.33
N MET A 547 -36.68 -8.13 -12.78
CA MET A 547 -36.40 -7.56 -14.10
C MET A 547 -36.78 -8.46 -15.29
N PHE A 548 -37.00 -9.77 -15.10
CA PHE A 548 -37.53 -10.61 -16.18
C PHE A 548 -39.06 -10.52 -16.34
N SER A 549 -39.77 -9.93 -15.37
CA SER A 549 -41.23 -9.92 -15.32
C SER A 549 -41.88 -8.54 -15.21
N SER A 550 -41.13 -7.49 -14.82
CA SER A 550 -41.64 -6.11 -14.79
C SER A 550 -40.98 -5.26 -15.88
N PRO A 551 -41.75 -4.52 -16.71
CA PRO A 551 -41.22 -3.68 -17.78
C PRO A 551 -40.50 -2.40 -17.33
N THR A 552 -40.51 -2.07 -16.03
CA THR A 552 -39.98 -0.79 -15.47
C THR A 552 -38.81 -1.04 -14.50
N GLY A 553 -37.86 -1.91 -14.86
CA GLY A 553 -36.82 -2.45 -13.97
C GLY A 553 -36.36 -1.48 -12.85
N GLY A 554 -36.51 -1.87 -11.59
CA GLY A 554 -36.27 -1.00 -10.43
C GLY A 554 -37.30 -1.15 -9.32
N TYR A 555 -37.17 -0.35 -8.25
CA TYR A 555 -38.19 -0.24 -7.21
C TYR A 555 -39.35 0.61 -7.70
N SER A 556 -40.52 -0.02 -7.88
CA SER A 556 -41.71 0.63 -8.41
C SER A 556 -42.58 1.28 -7.33
N SER A 557 -42.39 0.89 -6.07
CA SER A 557 -43.21 1.31 -4.93
C SER A 557 -42.40 1.40 -3.63
N GLN A 558 -42.94 2.08 -2.63
CA GLN A 558 -42.24 2.28 -1.34
C GLN A 558 -42.11 0.97 -0.56
N GLU A 559 -43.06 0.06 -0.74
CA GLU A 559 -43.10 -1.25 -0.11
C GLU A 559 -41.96 -2.16 -0.57
N GLU A 560 -41.35 -1.87 -1.72
CA GLU A 560 -40.20 -2.62 -2.23
C GLU A 560 -38.87 -2.05 -1.71
N LEU A 561 -38.85 -0.84 -1.12
CA LEU A 561 -37.61 -0.19 -0.68
C LEU A 561 -37.11 -0.77 0.65
N PRO A 562 -35.81 -1.08 0.76
CA PRO A 562 -35.28 -1.69 1.97
C PRO A 562 -35.29 -0.69 3.14
N LEU A 563 -35.91 -1.09 4.25
CA LEU A 563 -36.01 -0.25 5.45
C LEU A 563 -36.61 1.14 5.19
N TYR A 564 -37.58 1.24 4.27
CA TYR A 564 -38.31 2.48 4.01
C TYR A 564 -38.91 3.08 5.28
N GLY A 565 -38.77 4.40 5.44
CA GLY A 565 -39.22 5.13 6.62
C GLY A 565 -38.38 4.88 7.88
N ILE A 566 -37.29 4.12 7.78
CA ILE A 566 -36.31 3.91 8.86
C ILE A 566 -34.99 4.57 8.46
N VAL A 567 -34.49 4.27 7.25
CA VAL A 567 -33.31 4.94 6.69
C VAL A 567 -33.70 6.04 5.72
N LYS A 568 -32.89 7.10 5.64
CA LYS A 568 -33.10 8.15 4.63
C LYS A 568 -32.45 7.79 3.29
N ARG A 569 -31.34 7.04 3.34
CA ARG A 569 -30.55 6.73 2.15
C ARG A 569 -30.07 5.30 2.14
N PHE A 570 -30.06 4.72 0.95
CA PHE A 570 -29.48 3.41 0.69
C PHE A 570 -28.47 3.50 -0.46
N ILE A 571 -27.21 3.17 -0.18
CA ILE A 571 -26.09 3.29 -1.11
C ILE A 571 -25.54 1.90 -1.42
N HIS A 572 -25.36 1.58 -2.69
CA HIS A 572 -24.82 0.27 -3.12
C HIS A 572 -24.00 0.37 -4.42
N GLY A 573 -23.37 -0.73 -4.85
CA GLY A 573 -22.41 -0.74 -5.97
C GLY A 573 -22.62 -1.82 -7.02
N HIS A 574 -23.32 -2.93 -6.73
CA HIS A 574 -23.45 -4.03 -7.70
C HIS A 574 -24.81 -4.00 -8.43
N ASP A 575 -24.96 -3.16 -9.47
CA ASP A 575 -25.98 -3.28 -10.54
C ASP A 575 -25.65 -2.32 -11.72
N GLN A 576 -25.81 -2.74 -12.98
CA GLN A 576 -25.24 -1.97 -14.11
C GLN A 576 -26.20 -1.09 -14.89
N GLU A 577 -27.54 -1.27 -14.83
CA GLU A 577 -28.37 -0.59 -15.85
C GLU A 577 -29.73 -0.05 -15.38
N GLN A 578 -30.37 -0.58 -14.34
CA GLN A 578 -31.82 -0.39 -14.22
C GLN A 578 -32.30 0.39 -12.99
N ASP A 579 -31.45 0.64 -11.98
CA ASP A 579 -31.81 1.62 -10.94
C ASP A 579 -32.09 3.00 -11.55
N ARG A 580 -31.55 3.28 -12.73
CA ARG A 580 -31.76 4.55 -13.46
C ARG A 580 -33.23 4.89 -13.70
N GLU A 581 -34.09 3.88 -13.79
CA GLU A 581 -35.53 4.07 -14.01
C GLU A 581 -36.33 4.13 -12.69
N SER A 582 -35.70 3.82 -11.55
CA SER A 582 -36.35 3.92 -10.24
C SER A 582 -36.67 5.39 -9.92
N PRO A 583 -37.91 5.73 -9.53
CA PRO A 583 -38.25 7.08 -9.07
C PRO A 583 -37.51 7.45 -7.77
N TYR A 584 -36.91 6.49 -7.08
CA TYR A 584 -36.13 6.69 -5.86
C TYR A 584 -34.62 6.83 -6.10
N ASN A 585 -34.15 6.64 -7.34
CA ASN A 585 -32.75 6.83 -7.65
C ASN A 585 -32.37 8.31 -7.53
N LEU A 586 -31.28 8.58 -6.81
CA LEU A 586 -30.70 9.91 -6.67
C LEU A 586 -30.22 10.46 -8.02
N ILE A 587 -29.85 9.58 -8.95
CA ILE A 587 -29.34 9.92 -10.28
C ILE A 587 -30.44 9.64 -11.32
N GLN A 588 -31.42 10.53 -11.43
CA GLN A 588 -32.38 10.49 -12.55
C GLN A 588 -31.79 11.21 -13.75
N LYS A 589 -31.61 10.48 -14.86
CA LYS A 589 -31.16 11.06 -16.12
C LYS A 589 -32.34 11.81 -16.75
N ASN A 590 -32.23 13.12 -16.85
CA ASN A 590 -33.26 13.94 -17.47
C ASN A 590 -33.16 13.79 -19.01
N GLU A 591 -34.07 13.02 -19.62
CA GLU A 591 -34.00 12.65 -21.05
C GLU A 591 -33.99 13.87 -21.99
N ASP A 592 -34.58 14.99 -21.56
CA ASP A 592 -34.73 16.22 -22.37
C ASP A 592 -33.61 17.24 -22.18
N SER A 593 -32.63 16.97 -21.33
CA SER A 593 -31.64 17.96 -20.94
C SER A 593 -30.31 17.83 -21.68
N THR A 594 -29.78 18.97 -22.15
CA THR A 594 -28.39 19.07 -22.61
C THR A 594 -27.46 18.65 -21.47
N ALA A 595 -26.42 17.87 -21.78
CA ALA A 595 -25.60 17.09 -20.83
C ALA A 595 -25.04 17.82 -19.58
N THR A 596 -25.15 19.14 -19.47
CA THR A 596 -24.70 19.95 -18.33
C THR A 596 -25.82 20.38 -17.37
N GLU A 597 -27.09 20.27 -17.74
CA GLU A 597 -28.26 20.57 -16.88
C GLU A 597 -29.09 19.31 -16.54
N ALA A 598 -28.55 18.13 -16.83
CA ALA A 598 -29.31 16.87 -17.00
C ALA A 598 -29.69 16.11 -15.74
N TYR A 599 -29.49 16.70 -14.58
CA TYR A 599 -29.86 16.10 -13.30
C TYR A 599 -30.68 17.12 -12.52
N LYS A 600 -32.01 16.95 -12.52
CA LYS A 600 -32.88 17.69 -11.59
C LYS A 600 -32.71 17.07 -10.21
N TYR A 601 -31.90 17.71 -9.39
CA TYR A 601 -31.82 17.41 -7.97
C TYR A 601 -32.94 18.17 -7.26
N ASP A 602 -34.14 17.59 -7.21
CA ASP A 602 -35.25 18.11 -6.39
C ASP A 602 -35.43 17.14 -5.21
N ALA A 603 -34.44 17.12 -4.32
CA ALA A 603 -34.49 16.24 -3.17
C ALA A 603 -34.99 17.01 -1.94
N ASN A 604 -36.24 16.78 -1.60
CA ASN A 604 -36.67 16.92 -0.22
C ASN A 604 -35.73 16.07 0.65
N PRO A 605 -34.95 16.66 1.58
CA PRO A 605 -33.94 15.95 2.36
C PRO A 605 -34.52 14.89 3.32
N ASP A 606 -35.85 14.88 3.48
CA ASP A 606 -36.58 13.90 4.27
C ASP A 606 -37.13 12.72 3.45
N GLU A 607 -36.99 12.74 2.13
CA GLU A 607 -37.41 11.61 1.31
C GLU A 607 -36.33 10.54 1.20
N TYR A 608 -36.79 9.29 1.15
CA TYR A 608 -35.95 8.13 0.91
C TYR A 608 -35.28 8.21 -0.46
N ARG A 609 -33.97 7.91 -0.51
CA ARG A 609 -33.18 7.89 -1.75
C ARG A 609 -32.31 6.65 -1.85
N ILE A 610 -32.17 6.16 -3.08
CA ILE A 610 -31.25 5.08 -3.43
C ILE A 610 -30.16 5.67 -4.32
N ALA A 611 -28.92 5.29 -4.06
CA ALA A 611 -27.84 5.57 -4.98
C ALA A 611 -27.07 4.30 -5.31
N ASN A 612 -27.01 4.00 -6.59
CA ASN A 612 -26.05 3.07 -7.12
C ASN A 612 -24.78 3.85 -7.49
N ILE A 613 -23.69 3.56 -6.79
CA ILE A 613 -22.38 4.15 -7.03
C ILE A 613 -21.44 3.19 -7.78
N ASP A 614 -21.96 2.16 -8.45
CA ASP A 614 -21.20 1.48 -9.51
C ASP A 614 -20.85 2.51 -10.56
N SER A 615 -19.61 2.50 -11.04
CA SER A 615 -19.30 3.23 -12.25
C SER A 615 -19.69 2.39 -13.46
N ASP A 616 -20.30 3.03 -14.46
CA ASP A 616 -20.79 2.45 -15.72
C ASP A 616 -19.71 1.83 -16.62
N LEU A 617 -18.59 1.41 -16.03
CA LEU A 617 -17.48 0.70 -16.61
C LEU A 617 -18.02 -0.56 -17.27
N ARG A 618 -18.30 -0.42 -18.56
CA ARG A 618 -18.62 -1.52 -19.45
C ARG A 618 -17.62 -2.63 -19.19
N LYS A 619 -18.15 -3.82 -18.93
CA LYS A 619 -17.42 -5.09 -18.93
C LYS A 619 -16.84 -5.32 -20.32
N GLY A 620 -15.74 -4.65 -20.64
CA GLY A 620 -14.98 -4.83 -21.86
C GLY A 620 -14.56 -6.29 -21.96
N TYR A 621 -15.14 -7.01 -22.91
CA TYR A 621 -14.96 -8.46 -23.09
C TYR A 621 -13.61 -8.84 -23.71
N SER A 622 -12.69 -7.89 -23.94
CA SER A 622 -11.39 -8.12 -24.55
C SER A 622 -10.29 -8.00 -23.51
N GLY A 623 -9.38 -8.98 -23.47
CA GLY A 623 -8.21 -9.04 -22.57
C GLY A 623 -7.15 -7.94 -22.76
N THR A 624 -7.53 -6.77 -23.26
CA THR A 624 -6.81 -5.51 -23.20
C THR A 624 -7.35 -4.76 -21.99
N VAL A 625 -6.57 -4.67 -20.91
CA VAL A 625 -6.96 -3.89 -19.74
C VAL A 625 -6.99 -2.43 -20.15
N GLU A 626 -8.19 -1.88 -20.37
CA GLU A 626 -8.42 -0.46 -20.67
C GLU A 626 -8.11 0.39 -19.43
N LEU A 627 -6.83 0.58 -19.13
CA LEU A 627 -6.36 1.55 -18.12
C LEU A 627 -6.49 3.01 -18.59
N GLU A 628 -6.81 3.24 -19.86
CA GLU A 628 -6.76 4.57 -20.47
C GLU A 628 -8.12 5.15 -20.91
N GLU A 629 -9.21 4.38 -20.97
CA GLU A 629 -10.39 4.83 -21.72
C GLU A 629 -11.71 5.00 -20.94
N THR A 630 -11.77 4.65 -19.66
CA THR A 630 -13.05 4.76 -18.93
C THR A 630 -12.99 5.75 -17.76
N ASN A 631 -13.79 6.80 -17.91
CA ASN A 631 -13.56 8.17 -17.38
C ASN A 631 -14.45 8.55 -16.19
N LEU A 632 -14.87 7.59 -15.36
CA LEU A 632 -15.83 7.85 -14.28
C LEU A 632 -15.44 7.11 -13.00
N THR A 633 -15.23 7.88 -11.94
CA THR A 633 -15.12 7.38 -10.57
C THR A 633 -16.31 7.92 -9.79
N ASN A 634 -17.22 7.02 -9.42
CA ASN A 634 -18.40 7.38 -8.63
C ASN A 634 -18.02 7.34 -7.15
N ILE A 635 -18.22 8.48 -6.46
CA ILE A 635 -17.85 8.67 -5.07
C ILE A 635 -19.06 9.23 -4.32
N TYR A 636 -19.54 8.51 -3.31
CA TYR A 636 -20.50 9.09 -2.38
C TYR A 636 -19.73 9.91 -1.34
N ALA A 637 -20.14 11.16 -1.06
CA ALA A 637 -19.46 12.03 -0.11
C ALA A 637 -20.47 12.81 0.73
N VAL A 638 -20.44 12.61 2.06
CA VAL A 638 -21.35 13.26 3.01
C VAL A 638 -20.61 13.86 4.18
#